data_AF-A0A6A0JSU3-F1
#
_entry.id   AF-A0A6A0JSU3-F1
#
_cell.length_a   1.000
_cell.length_b   1.000
_cell.length_c   1.000
_cell.angle_alpha   90.00
_cell.angle_beta   90.00
_cell.angle_gamma   90.00
#
_symmetry.space_group_name_H-M   'P 1'
#
loop_
_entity.id
_entity.type
_entity.pdbx_description
1 polymer ?
#
loop_
_entity_poly.entity_id
_entity_poly.type
_entity_poly.pdbx_seq_one_letter_code
_entity_poly.pdbx_strand_id
1 'polypeptide(L)'
;MEWESNDNFKYQVNITVHWPSEAHYPHVVDSPGINLDPDPDDSFRLNDIIFTNCNAEVDENDIFKVPDPGITVLSFSKLARVNRGPPSEALALRVVKTTARSDVTESVPVDAYVGSTISDVFDEAGLGSGYIVRTSNSGAQNIGTALTGDYRINPFIYDQLKWDGINPDKLYSDRNASNGLISGSGSLLPGPIIPVNIGGNGFQICWFQNPKENDGLLWPNKIRKYNIKWPNDANTKRIVIASQYGSESLDVNGNNQQVVGNSASDPVTYDPSRFQDVTLYHQDDKKKVGYNPNEEHALIVPSFRYADVSPRPPAAYALREGDLNVWDSQNNDINNSTRYGYTSVPRVLVSFYDSVDETYKMNVYKIIKECRQENWNTSTLNIDIKTHQFATAANVRDQAANSAALFSYPHIKMNAGEPVIPFYPLADVIGAAPLNETYGGNILIQGKSNRQVSYWEDKNQSSWSISGGDDAWFKMYFYYPLLVDFWWPISKSVRSIDPTDHTKTLGPKIPELGGAIAFLPNEYDSNITSKVAPQPILYKSEWPDSAPVLKAGETLTFSGGEFRADNPTQIAVNSDGELIDVVTEGLPGIVGFASAEVVFDSRNPAKIDGNWKTDWTARVIEPLKLVTHQIESFPAELLPATKKTYVSQGKYVFDRLSASLKKRFRYDPLNKQLEFSGYLNDKKLGDSSLTASPSAVYVLEPNILTEGDKKELENLLSTSASWKAAIDELYNLTRSGVKTSNSYDRGLNNLSKPKSSLGPGLALVPNEDFINPKSSFTDNFSWLTVVENNHQTLKGSPVTPHIIKVDRTQRFRGSIKTILSDNVFDENINLQHTGEFGTNTDNLIFEW
;
A
#
# COMPACT_ATOMS: atom_id res chain seq x y z
N MET A 1 64.90 34.13 -40.26
CA MET A 1 64.97 33.61 -41.65
C MET A 1 66.23 34.14 -42.31
N GLU A 2 66.89 33.35 -43.17
CA GLU A 2 68.01 33.83 -43.98
C GLU A 2 67.51 34.14 -45.39
N TRP A 3 67.70 35.38 -45.83
CA TRP A 3 67.39 35.81 -47.18
C TRP A 3 68.70 36.18 -47.88
N GLU A 4 68.93 35.58 -49.06
CA GLU A 4 70.11 35.85 -49.87
C GLU A 4 69.71 36.79 -51.00
N SER A 5 70.29 37.98 -51.01
CA SER A 5 70.06 38.94 -52.08
C SER A 5 70.84 38.55 -53.35
N ASN A 6 70.43 39.10 -54.50
CA ASN A 6 71.08 38.87 -55.79
C ASN A 6 72.59 39.25 -55.83
N ASP A 7 73.08 39.98 -54.81
CA ASP A 7 74.47 40.40 -54.67
C ASP A 7 75.26 39.53 -53.66
N ASN A 8 74.79 38.31 -53.33
CA ASN A 8 75.44 37.34 -52.42
C ASN A 8 75.64 37.80 -50.95
N PHE A 9 74.91 38.82 -50.50
CA PHE A 9 74.82 39.14 -49.07
C PHE A 9 73.72 38.31 -48.40
N LYS A 10 74.08 37.62 -47.31
CA LYS A 10 73.15 36.90 -46.43
C LYS A 10 72.65 37.83 -45.33
N TYR A 11 71.35 38.14 -45.36
CA TYR A 11 70.70 38.90 -44.30
C TYR A 11 70.06 37.92 -43.32
N GLN A 12 70.46 38.02 -42.04
CA GLN A 12 69.77 37.31 -40.96
C GLN A 12 68.62 38.19 -40.48
N VAL A 13 67.40 37.85 -40.90
CA VAL A 13 66.19 38.51 -40.41
C VAL A 13 65.81 37.87 -39.08
N ASN A 14 66.11 38.57 -37.99
CA ASN A 14 65.63 38.25 -36.65
C ASN A 14 64.29 38.96 -36.44
N ILE A 15 63.21 38.18 -36.44
CA ILE A 15 61.87 38.68 -36.14
C ILE A 15 61.62 38.44 -34.65
N THR A 16 61.53 39.51 -33.87
CA THR A 16 61.07 39.44 -32.48
C THR A 16 59.59 39.77 -32.46
N VAL A 17 58.75 38.75 -32.23
CA VAL A 17 57.30 38.93 -32.11
C VAL A 17 56.97 39.23 -30.66
N HIS A 18 56.42 40.41 -30.42
CA HIS A 18 55.85 40.77 -29.12
C HIS A 18 54.35 40.48 -29.15
N TRP A 19 53.94 39.41 -28.46
CA TRP A 19 52.53 39.12 -28.25
C TRP A 19 51.90 40.16 -27.32
N PRO A 20 50.61 40.50 -27.48
CA PRO A 20 49.91 41.36 -26.54
C PRO A 20 49.98 40.75 -25.13
N SER A 21 50.15 41.60 -24.10
CA SER A 21 50.30 41.17 -22.70
C SER A 21 49.03 40.49 -22.17
N GLU A 22 47.87 40.85 -22.73
CA GLU A 22 46.59 40.20 -22.51
C GLU A 22 46.16 39.52 -23.81
N ALA A 23 45.83 38.23 -23.73
CA ALA A 23 45.26 37.50 -24.85
C ALA A 23 43.81 37.96 -25.07
N HIS A 24 43.33 37.88 -26.31
CA HIS A 24 41.94 38.25 -26.60
C HIS A 24 40.98 37.20 -26.04
N TYR A 25 41.32 35.91 -26.20
CA TYR A 25 40.50 34.81 -25.73
C TYR A 25 41.30 33.92 -24.77
N PRO A 26 40.86 33.73 -23.52
CA PRO A 26 41.40 32.68 -22.67
C PRO A 26 40.88 31.32 -23.13
N HIS A 27 41.72 30.30 -23.03
CA HIS A 27 41.33 28.92 -23.31
C HIS A 27 42.01 27.98 -22.31
N VAL A 28 41.38 26.86 -22.02
CA VAL A 28 41.88 25.88 -21.06
C VAL A 28 42.10 24.56 -21.79
N VAL A 29 43.25 23.92 -21.56
CA VAL A 29 43.53 22.62 -22.18
C VAL A 29 42.46 21.58 -21.82
N ASP A 30 42.10 20.75 -22.80
CA ASP A 30 41.11 19.69 -22.70
C ASP A 30 39.70 20.17 -22.23
N SER A 31 39.33 21.39 -22.60
CA SER A 31 37.98 21.94 -22.48
C SER A 31 37.10 21.48 -23.67
N PRO A 32 35.78 21.71 -23.67
CA PRO A 32 34.94 21.34 -24.81
C PRO A 32 35.29 22.19 -26.03
N GLY A 33 34.95 21.70 -27.22
CA GLY A 33 35.17 22.42 -28.47
C GLY A 33 34.35 23.70 -28.54
N ILE A 34 34.96 24.77 -29.06
CA ILE A 34 34.36 26.11 -29.12
C ILE A 34 33.90 26.39 -30.54
N ASN A 35 32.63 26.70 -30.72
CA ASN A 35 32.11 27.15 -32.02
C ASN A 35 32.65 28.57 -32.30
N LEU A 36 33.52 28.72 -33.30
CA LEU A 36 34.14 30.00 -33.66
C LEU A 36 33.30 30.86 -34.61
N ASP A 37 32.31 30.29 -35.29
CA ASP A 37 31.39 31.01 -36.17
C ASP A 37 29.93 30.58 -35.93
N PRO A 38 29.32 31.00 -34.81
CA PRO A 38 28.00 30.49 -34.43
C PRO A 38 26.84 31.07 -35.27
N ASP A 39 27.06 32.20 -35.95
CA ASP A 39 26.15 32.76 -36.95
C ASP A 39 26.91 33.01 -38.26
N PRO A 40 26.90 32.04 -39.19
CA PRO A 40 27.63 32.17 -40.46
C PRO A 40 27.07 33.25 -41.38
N ASP A 41 25.90 33.83 -41.06
CA ASP A 41 25.30 34.92 -41.82
C ASP A 41 25.69 36.30 -41.29
N ASP A 42 26.34 36.36 -40.12
CA ASP A 42 26.73 37.62 -39.50
C ASP A 42 27.95 38.27 -40.19
N SER A 43 28.36 39.41 -39.62
CA SER A 43 29.45 40.22 -40.14
C SER A 43 30.83 39.81 -39.63
N PHE A 44 30.96 38.79 -38.79
CA PHE A 44 32.17 38.37 -38.11
C PHE A 44 32.43 36.86 -38.30
N ARG A 45 33.15 36.51 -39.37
CA ARG A 45 33.31 35.12 -39.82
C ARG A 45 34.72 34.61 -39.63
N LEU A 46 34.86 33.32 -39.33
CA LEU A 46 36.18 32.68 -39.26
C LEU A 46 36.78 32.56 -40.67
N ASN A 47 38.06 32.92 -40.80
CA ASN A 47 38.81 32.70 -42.04
C ASN A 47 39.74 31.49 -41.95
N ASP A 48 40.70 31.54 -41.03
CA ASP A 48 41.74 30.50 -40.88
C ASP A 48 42.53 30.65 -39.57
N ILE A 49 43.22 29.58 -39.17
CA ILE A 49 44.30 29.61 -38.17
C ILE A 49 45.58 30.12 -38.84
N ILE A 50 46.02 31.32 -38.49
CA ILE A 50 47.24 31.93 -39.07
C ILE A 50 48.51 31.38 -38.41
N PHE A 51 48.43 31.03 -37.14
CA PHE A 51 49.56 30.51 -36.37
C PHE A 51 49.07 29.66 -35.19
N THR A 52 49.76 28.57 -34.90
CA THR A 52 49.60 27.82 -33.66
C THR A 52 50.91 27.17 -33.26
N ASN A 53 51.22 27.14 -31.97
CA ASN A 53 52.33 26.36 -31.41
C ASN A 53 51.89 25.28 -30.41
N CYS A 54 50.58 25.03 -30.35
CA CYS A 54 49.93 24.13 -29.41
C CYS A 54 48.99 23.12 -30.09
N ASN A 55 49.27 22.81 -31.36
CA ASN A 55 48.51 21.84 -32.16
C ASN A 55 46.99 22.13 -32.18
N ALA A 56 46.62 23.41 -32.21
CA ALA A 56 45.22 23.81 -32.32
C ALA A 56 44.64 23.40 -33.67
N GLU A 57 43.42 22.87 -33.64
CA GLU A 57 42.67 22.42 -34.81
C GLU A 57 41.28 23.07 -34.83
N VAL A 58 40.76 23.30 -36.03
CA VAL A 58 39.36 23.68 -36.28
C VAL A 58 38.79 22.64 -37.24
N ASP A 59 37.64 22.06 -36.89
CA ASP A 59 36.98 21.05 -37.72
C ASP A 59 36.07 21.67 -38.79
N GLU A 60 35.39 20.83 -39.58
CA GLU A 60 34.49 21.25 -40.67
C GLU A 60 33.24 22.02 -40.23
N ASN A 61 32.97 22.08 -38.91
CA ASN A 61 31.86 22.82 -38.32
C ASN A 61 32.35 24.03 -37.51
N ASP A 62 33.55 24.52 -37.80
CA ASP A 62 34.21 25.64 -37.12
C ASP A 62 34.41 25.43 -35.61
N ILE A 63 34.51 24.16 -35.18
CA ILE A 63 34.76 23.83 -33.78
C ILE A 63 36.26 23.82 -33.49
N PHE A 64 36.68 24.75 -32.64
CA PHE A 64 38.05 24.90 -32.19
C PHE A 64 38.39 23.98 -31.03
N LYS A 65 39.48 23.22 -31.17
CA LYS A 65 40.01 22.31 -30.14
C LYS A 65 41.52 22.49 -30.02
N VAL A 66 42.03 22.49 -28.78
CA VAL A 66 43.48 22.63 -28.53
C VAL A 66 43.95 21.59 -27.52
N PRO A 67 44.85 20.69 -27.91
CA PRO A 67 45.35 19.65 -27.02
C PRO A 67 46.46 20.14 -26.08
N ASP A 68 47.26 21.15 -26.47
CA ASP A 68 48.44 21.55 -25.71
C ASP A 68 48.36 23.01 -25.19
N PRO A 69 49.06 23.37 -24.10
CA PRO A 69 49.22 24.76 -23.70
C PRO A 69 50.03 25.56 -24.74
N GLY A 70 49.62 26.79 -25.03
CA GLY A 70 50.33 27.67 -25.96
C GLY A 70 49.48 28.80 -26.51
N ILE A 71 49.83 29.28 -27.70
CA ILE A 71 49.21 30.42 -28.37
C ILE A 71 48.73 30.01 -29.75
N THR A 72 47.51 30.42 -30.07
CA THR A 72 46.93 30.33 -31.41
C THR A 72 46.50 31.71 -31.88
N VAL A 73 46.73 32.03 -33.15
CA VAL A 73 46.28 33.28 -33.78
C VAL A 73 45.22 32.94 -34.81
N LEU A 74 44.00 33.40 -34.55
CA LEU A 74 42.83 33.25 -35.41
C LEU A 74 42.64 34.51 -36.24
N SER A 75 42.29 34.34 -37.51
CA SER A 75 41.88 35.42 -38.40
C SER A 75 40.38 35.39 -38.62
N PHE A 76 39.73 36.52 -38.40
CA PHE A 76 38.31 36.73 -38.67
C PHE A 76 38.12 37.83 -39.72
N SER A 77 37.09 37.71 -40.55
CA SER A 77 36.64 38.77 -41.43
C SER A 77 35.52 39.55 -40.77
N LYS A 78 35.71 40.87 -40.64
CA LYS A 78 34.72 41.81 -40.11
C LYS A 78 34.16 42.71 -41.22
N LEU A 79 32.91 42.48 -41.62
CA LEU A 79 32.22 43.26 -42.65
C LEU A 79 31.57 44.51 -42.03
N ALA A 80 32.13 45.69 -42.32
CA ALA A 80 31.50 46.95 -41.92
C ALA A 80 30.50 47.41 -42.98
N ARG A 81 29.19 47.38 -42.67
CA ARG A 81 28.17 48.04 -43.51
C ARG A 81 28.13 49.53 -43.19
N VAL A 82 28.84 50.34 -43.98
CA VAL A 82 28.72 51.80 -43.89
C VAL A 82 27.45 52.21 -44.63
N ASN A 83 26.56 52.98 -43.99
CA ASN A 83 25.19 53.27 -44.45
C ASN A 83 25.04 53.88 -45.87
N ARG A 84 26.13 54.22 -46.60
CA ARG A 84 26.12 54.67 -48.00
C ARG A 84 27.45 54.40 -48.78
N GLY A 85 28.15 53.29 -48.53
CA GLY A 85 29.38 52.92 -49.27
C GLY A 85 29.47 51.41 -49.56
N PRO A 86 30.34 50.95 -50.49
CA PRO A 86 30.59 49.52 -50.67
C PRO A 86 31.08 48.90 -49.35
N PRO A 87 30.66 47.67 -49.01
CA PRO A 87 31.08 47.02 -47.77
C PRO A 87 32.62 46.92 -47.74
N SER A 88 33.23 47.37 -46.64
CA SER A 88 34.66 47.20 -46.40
C SER A 88 34.86 46.02 -45.47
N GLU A 89 35.65 45.05 -45.91
CA GLU A 89 36.07 43.89 -45.11
C GLU A 89 37.38 44.23 -44.40
N ALA A 90 37.39 44.14 -43.07
CA ALA A 90 38.58 44.30 -42.24
C ALA A 90 38.96 42.96 -41.61
N LEU A 91 40.24 42.61 -41.65
CA LEU A 91 40.75 41.42 -40.96
C LEU A 91 40.95 41.73 -39.47
N ALA A 92 40.33 40.92 -38.61
CA ALA A 92 40.51 40.94 -37.17
C ALA A 92 41.35 39.75 -36.74
N LEU A 93 42.58 40.01 -36.29
CA LEU A 93 43.44 38.99 -35.69
C LEU A 93 43.15 38.87 -34.20
N ARG A 94 42.94 37.64 -33.73
CA ARG A 94 42.66 37.33 -32.33
C ARG A 94 43.67 36.32 -31.82
N VAL A 95 44.17 36.58 -30.62
CA VAL A 95 45.17 35.72 -29.97
C VAL A 95 44.46 34.92 -28.88
N VAL A 96 44.45 33.60 -29.05
CA VAL A 96 43.96 32.64 -28.05
C VAL A 96 45.15 32.20 -27.21
N LYS A 97 45.03 32.27 -25.88
CA LYS A 97 46.01 31.74 -24.95
C LYS A 97 45.45 30.50 -24.27
N THR A 98 45.92 29.35 -24.72
CA THR A 98 45.59 28.06 -24.12
C THR A 98 46.50 27.80 -22.92
N THR A 99 45.91 27.71 -21.74
CA THR A 99 46.63 27.55 -20.49
C THR A 99 46.45 26.13 -19.93
N ALA A 100 47.49 25.59 -19.30
CA ALA A 100 47.40 24.30 -18.64
C ALA A 100 46.36 24.37 -17.49
N ARG A 101 45.61 23.26 -17.30
CA ARG A 101 44.58 23.18 -16.25
C ARG A 101 45.10 23.57 -14.86
N SER A 102 46.32 23.16 -14.51
CA SER A 102 46.94 23.45 -13.21
C SER A 102 47.02 24.93 -12.88
N ASP A 103 47.18 25.78 -13.90
CA ASP A 103 47.48 27.20 -13.71
C ASP A 103 46.20 28.04 -13.62
N VAL A 104 45.07 27.48 -14.08
CA VAL A 104 43.72 28.09 -14.00
C VAL A 104 42.82 27.41 -12.97
N THR A 105 43.32 26.36 -12.31
CA THR A 105 42.58 25.64 -11.26
C THR A 105 42.81 26.31 -9.92
N GLU A 106 41.72 26.75 -9.28
CA GLU A 106 41.79 27.25 -7.92
C GLU A 106 42.21 26.14 -6.94
N SER A 107 43.16 26.49 -6.07
CA SER A 107 43.78 25.54 -5.16
C SER A 107 42.86 25.13 -4.00
N VAL A 108 41.95 26.03 -3.59
CA VAL A 108 41.01 25.83 -2.47
C VAL A 108 39.68 25.29 -3.00
N PRO A 109 39.30 24.05 -2.65
CA PRO A 109 38.00 23.51 -3.03
C PRO A 109 36.85 24.22 -2.31
N VAL A 110 35.68 24.26 -2.95
CA VAL A 110 34.42 24.74 -2.36
C VAL A 110 33.51 23.55 -2.07
N ASP A 111 32.71 23.63 -1.02
CA ASP A 111 31.75 22.60 -0.69
C ASP A 111 30.56 22.63 -1.68
N ALA A 112 30.23 21.46 -2.24
CA ALA A 112 29.03 21.24 -3.04
C ALA A 112 28.10 20.28 -2.30
N TYR A 113 26.83 20.63 -2.14
CA TYR A 113 25.90 19.82 -1.36
C TYR A 113 25.11 18.85 -2.23
N VAL A 114 24.96 17.62 -1.78
CA VAL A 114 24.09 16.62 -2.41
C VAL A 114 22.66 17.17 -2.54
N GLY A 115 22.06 16.95 -3.71
CA GLY A 115 20.74 17.45 -4.08
C GLY A 115 20.67 18.94 -4.40
N SER A 116 21.76 19.69 -4.27
CA SER A 116 21.81 21.11 -4.65
C SER A 116 22.49 21.29 -6.01
N THR A 117 21.95 22.19 -6.84
CA THR A 117 22.64 22.64 -8.05
C THR A 117 23.91 23.37 -7.68
N ILE A 118 25.01 23.05 -8.36
CA ILE A 118 26.28 23.76 -8.16
C ILE A 118 26.24 25.08 -8.93
N SER A 119 26.50 26.17 -8.21
CA SER A 119 26.68 27.50 -8.75
C SER A 119 28.03 28.06 -8.31
N ASP A 120 28.66 28.88 -9.15
CA ASP A 120 29.92 29.53 -8.79
C ASP A 120 30.01 30.97 -9.31
N VAL A 121 30.82 31.79 -8.65
CA VAL A 121 31.12 33.15 -9.10
C VAL A 121 31.88 33.18 -10.43
N PHE A 122 32.50 32.06 -10.83
CA PHE A 122 33.16 31.93 -12.12
C PHE A 122 32.21 31.62 -13.28
N ASP A 123 30.91 31.39 -13.03
CA ASP A 123 29.89 31.33 -14.07
C ASP A 123 29.55 32.75 -14.58
N GLU A 124 30.52 33.42 -15.17
CA GLU A 124 30.37 34.79 -15.69
C GLU A 124 29.44 34.85 -16.91
N ALA A 125 29.28 33.71 -17.60
CA ALA A 125 28.32 33.51 -18.67
C ALA A 125 26.87 33.35 -18.17
N GLY A 126 26.67 33.02 -16.89
CA GLY A 126 25.33 32.84 -16.30
C GLY A 126 24.57 31.64 -16.88
N LEU A 127 25.29 30.56 -17.22
CA LEU A 127 24.71 29.37 -17.82
C LEU A 127 24.04 28.44 -16.80
N GLY A 128 24.35 28.59 -15.51
CA GLY A 128 23.87 27.70 -14.44
C GLY A 128 24.44 26.28 -14.53
N SER A 129 25.48 26.08 -15.34
CA SER A 129 26.14 24.80 -15.57
C SER A 129 27.59 25.03 -16.03
N GLY A 130 28.43 24.01 -15.89
CA GLY A 130 29.83 24.06 -16.35
C GLY A 130 30.31 22.72 -16.90
N TYR A 131 31.52 22.70 -17.45
CA TYR A 131 32.10 21.48 -18.04
C TYR A 131 32.91 20.71 -16.99
N ILE A 132 32.57 19.44 -16.74
CA ILE A 132 33.29 18.63 -15.76
C ILE A 132 34.64 18.19 -16.32
N VAL A 133 35.70 18.62 -15.66
CA VAL A 133 37.08 18.34 -16.05
C VAL A 133 37.53 17.02 -15.44
N ARG A 134 38.01 16.10 -16.28
CA ARG A 134 38.50 14.79 -15.83
C ARG A 134 39.93 14.86 -15.33
N THR A 135 40.15 14.39 -14.11
CA THR A 135 41.48 14.06 -13.59
C THR A 135 41.81 12.61 -13.98
N SER A 136 42.25 12.35 -15.21
CA SER A 136 42.77 11.03 -15.56
C SER A 136 44.25 10.93 -15.16
N ASN A 137 44.64 9.81 -14.53
CA ASN A 137 46.05 9.47 -14.28
C ASN A 137 46.78 8.99 -15.56
N SER A 138 46.09 8.93 -16.71
CA SER A 138 46.56 8.28 -17.93
C SER A 138 46.91 9.24 -19.09
N GLY A 139 46.81 10.57 -18.90
CA GLY A 139 47.21 11.55 -19.93
C GLY A 139 46.41 11.49 -21.24
N ALA A 140 45.35 10.69 -21.31
CA ALA A 140 44.50 10.59 -22.49
C ALA A 140 43.52 11.77 -22.54
N GLN A 141 43.57 12.51 -23.65
CA GLN A 141 42.63 13.58 -23.98
C GLN A 141 41.23 12.97 -24.13
N ASN A 142 40.26 13.47 -23.37
CA ASN A 142 38.89 12.95 -23.33
C ASN A 142 37.87 14.07 -23.63
N ILE A 143 38.23 14.97 -24.54
CA ILE A 143 37.39 16.08 -25.00
C ILE A 143 36.14 15.51 -25.69
N GLY A 144 34.94 16.02 -25.36
CA GLY A 144 33.71 15.64 -26.05
C GLY A 144 33.25 14.19 -25.84
N THR A 145 33.62 13.56 -24.73
CA THR A 145 33.21 12.17 -24.42
C THR A 145 32.22 12.11 -23.25
N ALA A 146 31.34 11.11 -23.26
CA ALA A 146 30.37 10.88 -22.19
C ALA A 146 31.09 10.56 -20.87
N LEU A 147 30.56 11.06 -19.75
CA LEU A 147 31.14 10.82 -18.42
C LEU A 147 31.15 9.32 -18.11
N THR A 148 32.30 8.83 -17.66
CA THR A 148 32.51 7.44 -17.23
C THR A 148 33.29 7.41 -15.93
N GLY A 149 33.09 6.38 -15.11
CA GLY A 149 33.78 6.19 -13.85
C GLY A 149 33.06 6.76 -12.63
N ASP A 150 33.81 6.98 -11.56
CA ASP A 150 33.32 7.14 -10.18
C ASP A 150 32.88 8.58 -9.83
N TYR A 151 32.15 9.24 -10.73
CA TYR A 151 31.58 10.58 -10.49
C TYR A 151 30.25 10.47 -9.76
N ARG A 152 30.02 11.30 -8.73
CA ARG A 152 28.81 11.28 -7.90
C ARG A 152 27.84 12.42 -8.21
N ILE A 153 27.49 12.56 -9.47
CA ILE A 153 26.50 13.54 -9.96
C ILE A 153 25.32 12.81 -10.60
N ASN A 154 24.17 13.47 -10.75
CA ASN A 154 23.02 12.91 -11.45
C ASN A 154 23.25 12.91 -12.98
N PRO A 155 23.48 11.75 -13.63
CA PRO A 155 23.71 11.69 -15.07
C PRO A 155 22.42 11.74 -15.90
N PHE A 156 21.25 11.65 -15.27
CA PHE A 156 19.95 11.73 -15.95
C PHE A 156 19.50 13.17 -16.20
N ILE A 157 20.09 14.12 -15.48
CA ILE A 157 19.86 15.56 -15.63
C ILE A 157 21.01 16.23 -16.38
N TYR A 158 22.26 15.80 -16.13
CA TYR A 158 23.45 16.42 -16.70
C TYR A 158 24.05 15.62 -17.86
N ASP A 159 24.07 16.21 -19.05
CA ASP A 159 24.69 15.65 -20.26
C ASP A 159 25.90 16.47 -20.73
N GLN A 160 27.09 15.98 -20.37
CA GLN A 160 28.38 16.58 -20.74
C GLN A 160 28.55 16.76 -22.26
N LEU A 161 27.96 15.90 -23.10
CA LEU A 161 28.20 15.91 -24.54
C LEU A 161 27.66 17.17 -25.22
N LYS A 162 26.64 17.81 -24.63
CA LYS A 162 26.05 19.05 -25.15
C LYS A 162 26.99 20.26 -25.11
N TRP A 163 28.11 20.18 -24.39
CA TRP A 163 29.11 21.25 -24.37
C TRP A 163 29.92 21.36 -25.66
N ASP A 164 30.11 20.26 -26.42
CA ASP A 164 30.96 20.28 -27.62
C ASP A 164 30.27 21.07 -28.74
N GLY A 165 30.82 22.23 -29.09
CA GLY A 165 30.29 23.09 -30.15
C GLY A 165 28.97 23.80 -29.81
N ILE A 166 28.71 24.04 -28.52
CA ILE A 166 27.52 24.77 -28.09
C ILE A 166 27.44 26.16 -28.77
N ASN A 167 26.28 26.47 -29.35
CA ASN A 167 26.09 27.70 -30.13
C ASN A 167 25.49 28.82 -29.25
N PRO A 168 26.24 29.90 -28.94
CA PRO A 168 25.76 31.00 -28.11
C PRO A 168 24.59 31.79 -28.72
N ASP A 169 24.41 31.86 -30.04
CA ASP A 169 23.26 32.57 -30.64
C ASP A 169 21.91 31.92 -30.32
N LYS A 170 21.93 30.62 -30.05
CA LYS A 170 20.74 29.91 -29.60
C LYS A 170 20.49 30.06 -28.10
N LEU A 171 21.45 30.59 -27.36
CA LEU A 171 21.38 30.77 -25.91
C LEU A 171 21.02 32.19 -25.50
N TYR A 172 21.55 33.20 -26.20
CA TYR A 172 21.42 34.61 -25.83
C TYR A 172 20.60 35.39 -26.84
N SER A 173 19.73 36.28 -26.36
CA SER A 173 18.95 37.18 -27.22
C SER A 173 19.84 38.21 -27.93
N ASP A 174 20.94 38.58 -27.29
CA ASP A 174 22.08 39.31 -27.87
C ASP A 174 23.34 38.91 -27.09
N ARG A 175 24.19 38.09 -27.71
CA ARG A 175 25.45 37.60 -27.13
C ARG A 175 26.50 38.70 -26.91
N ASN A 176 26.36 39.84 -27.58
CA ASN A 176 27.28 40.96 -27.52
C ASN A 176 26.82 42.04 -26.51
N ALA A 177 25.57 41.95 -26.03
CA ALA A 177 25.08 42.69 -24.89
C ALA A 177 25.09 41.79 -23.64
N SER A 178 25.12 42.37 -22.44
CA SER A 178 24.97 41.62 -21.19
C SER A 178 23.52 41.15 -20.98
N ASN A 179 22.87 40.65 -22.04
CA ASN A 179 21.48 40.21 -22.01
C ASN A 179 21.43 38.76 -21.52
N GLY A 180 20.44 38.45 -20.68
CA GLY A 180 20.24 37.11 -20.14
C GLY A 180 19.88 36.06 -21.21
N LEU A 181 19.84 34.80 -20.79
CA LEU A 181 19.45 33.67 -21.63
C LEU A 181 18.04 33.84 -22.21
N ILE A 182 17.82 33.32 -23.42
CA ILE A 182 16.49 33.23 -24.05
C ILE A 182 15.66 32.20 -23.27
N SER A 183 14.40 32.51 -22.95
CA SER A 183 13.49 31.55 -22.31
C SER A 183 13.38 30.26 -23.13
N GLY A 184 13.47 29.10 -22.46
CA GLY A 184 13.50 27.78 -23.11
C GLY A 184 14.87 27.34 -23.65
N SER A 185 15.93 28.17 -23.59
CA SER A 185 17.28 27.77 -24.02
C SER A 185 17.92 26.69 -23.13
N GLY A 186 17.37 26.46 -21.93
CA GLY A 186 17.85 25.44 -20.99
C GLY A 186 17.91 24.02 -21.57
N SER A 187 17.06 23.71 -22.55
CA SER A 187 17.08 22.42 -23.26
C SER A 187 18.34 22.18 -24.10
N LEU A 188 18.99 23.27 -24.55
CA LEU A 188 20.24 23.24 -25.31
C LEU A 188 21.46 23.12 -24.40
N LEU A 189 21.31 23.47 -23.13
CA LEU A 189 22.36 23.31 -22.13
C LEU A 189 22.46 21.85 -21.67
N PRO A 190 23.66 21.44 -21.21
CA PRO A 190 23.91 20.18 -20.49
C PRO A 190 22.99 19.91 -19.31
N GLY A 191 22.30 20.92 -18.77
CA GLY A 191 21.53 20.82 -17.53
C GLY A 191 22.38 21.13 -16.29
N PRO A 192 21.75 21.28 -15.11
CA PRO A 192 22.47 21.60 -13.88
C PRO A 192 23.28 20.41 -13.36
N ILE A 193 24.45 20.69 -12.79
CA ILE A 193 25.25 19.66 -12.10
C ILE A 193 24.75 19.53 -10.66
N ILE A 194 24.20 18.37 -10.32
CA ILE A 194 23.65 18.07 -8.99
C ILE A 194 24.39 16.85 -8.42
N PRO A 195 25.15 16.99 -7.31
CA PRO A 195 25.75 15.86 -6.62
C PRO A 195 24.68 14.94 -6.02
N VAL A 196 24.92 13.63 -6.01
CA VAL A 196 23.95 12.62 -5.54
C VAL A 196 24.49 11.76 -4.40
N ASN A 197 25.80 11.79 -4.16
CA ASN A 197 26.42 11.02 -3.10
C ASN A 197 27.84 11.55 -2.81
N ILE A 198 28.43 11.16 -1.68
CA ILE A 198 29.84 11.44 -1.38
C ILE A 198 30.75 10.31 -1.88
N GLY A 199 32.06 10.57 -1.79
CA GLY A 199 33.11 9.67 -2.27
C GLY A 199 33.43 9.87 -3.75
N GLY A 200 34.27 9.00 -4.29
CA GLY A 200 34.85 9.15 -5.62
C GLY A 200 36.03 10.11 -5.68
N ASN A 201 36.55 10.33 -6.89
CA ASN A 201 37.53 11.38 -7.13
C ASN A 201 36.76 12.71 -7.13
N GLY A 202 37.04 13.60 -6.18
CA GLY A 202 36.46 14.95 -6.19
C GLY A 202 36.58 15.56 -7.60
N PHE A 203 35.54 16.24 -8.06
CA PHE A 203 35.48 16.72 -9.44
C PHE A 203 35.83 18.19 -9.54
N GLN A 204 36.23 18.57 -10.75
CA GLN A 204 36.58 19.93 -11.14
C GLN A 204 35.57 20.38 -12.19
N ILE A 205 35.10 21.62 -12.08
CA ILE A 205 34.24 22.22 -13.10
C ILE A 205 34.98 23.40 -13.72
N CYS A 206 35.04 23.40 -15.05
CA CYS A 206 35.45 24.55 -15.83
C CYS A 206 34.22 25.42 -16.14
N TRP A 207 34.33 26.70 -15.78
CA TRP A 207 33.30 27.70 -16.01
C TRP A 207 33.68 28.62 -17.17
N PHE A 208 32.66 29.24 -17.76
CA PHE A 208 32.79 30.02 -19.00
C PHE A 208 32.73 31.51 -18.71
N GLN A 209 33.54 32.26 -19.45
CA GLN A 209 33.56 33.72 -19.38
C GLN A 209 32.31 34.30 -20.07
N ASN A 210 31.93 35.51 -19.65
CA ASN A 210 30.87 36.25 -20.30
C ASN A 210 31.16 36.47 -21.81
N PRO A 211 30.28 36.02 -22.73
CA PRO A 211 30.51 36.15 -24.17
C PRO A 211 30.71 37.60 -24.65
N LYS A 212 30.14 38.59 -23.94
CA LYS A 212 30.33 40.01 -24.25
C LYS A 212 31.79 40.45 -24.26
N GLU A 213 32.60 39.84 -23.40
CA GLU A 213 34.02 40.17 -23.28
C GLU A 213 34.88 39.47 -24.35
N ASN A 214 34.29 38.55 -25.13
CA ASN A 214 35.00 37.67 -26.07
C ASN A 214 34.36 37.64 -27.48
N ASP A 215 33.94 38.80 -27.99
CA ASP A 215 33.30 38.95 -29.31
C ASP A 215 32.08 38.00 -29.52
N GLY A 216 31.33 37.70 -28.46
CA GLY A 216 30.13 36.86 -28.49
C GLY A 216 30.39 35.34 -28.39
N LEU A 217 31.65 34.92 -28.26
CA LEU A 217 32.04 33.51 -28.20
C LEU A 217 32.12 32.99 -26.75
N LEU A 218 31.78 31.72 -26.55
CA LEU A 218 31.70 31.11 -25.23
C LEU A 218 33.02 30.40 -24.85
N TRP A 219 33.94 31.13 -24.20
CA TRP A 219 35.26 30.60 -23.87
C TRP A 219 35.37 30.05 -22.44
N PRO A 220 36.01 28.88 -22.24
CA PRO A 220 36.33 28.34 -20.92
C PRO A 220 37.42 29.18 -20.25
N ASN A 221 37.24 29.51 -18.97
CA ASN A 221 38.07 30.50 -18.28
C ASN A 221 38.75 29.93 -17.03
N LYS A 222 37.96 29.55 -16.02
CA LYS A 222 38.46 29.17 -14.69
C LYS A 222 37.98 27.79 -14.29
N ILE A 223 38.81 27.07 -13.54
CA ILE A 223 38.46 25.76 -12.98
C ILE A 223 38.34 25.86 -11.47
N ARG A 224 37.27 25.32 -10.91
CA ARG A 224 37.09 25.16 -9.46
C ARG A 224 36.99 23.70 -9.05
N LYS A 225 37.64 23.35 -7.94
CA LYS A 225 37.53 22.05 -7.27
C LYS A 225 36.33 22.04 -6.33
N TYR A 226 35.60 20.93 -6.28
CA TYR A 226 34.48 20.76 -5.35
C TYR A 226 34.67 19.57 -4.42
N ASN A 227 34.29 19.77 -3.17
CA ASN A 227 34.16 18.71 -2.18
C ASN A 227 32.67 18.43 -1.97
N ILE A 228 32.23 17.23 -2.32
CA ILE A 228 30.82 16.86 -2.14
C ILE A 228 30.55 16.59 -0.66
N LYS A 229 29.47 17.17 -0.14
CA LYS A 229 28.97 16.94 1.23
C LYS A 229 27.46 16.73 1.21
N TRP A 230 26.96 15.94 2.14
CA TRP A 230 25.55 15.90 2.49
C TRP A 230 25.15 17.19 3.22
N PRO A 231 23.91 17.67 3.00
CA PRO A 231 23.36 18.80 3.74
C PRO A 231 23.27 18.48 5.24
N ASN A 232 23.33 19.53 6.07
CA ASN A 232 23.16 19.41 7.51
C ASN A 232 21.74 18.93 7.84
N ASP A 233 21.64 17.95 8.73
CA ASP A 233 20.38 17.39 9.22
C ASP A 233 19.40 18.45 9.76
N ALA A 234 19.88 19.52 10.38
CA ALA A 234 19.02 20.57 10.94
C ALA A 234 18.12 21.24 9.89
N ASN A 235 18.54 21.28 8.63
CA ASN A 235 17.84 21.94 7.52
C ASN A 235 17.44 20.95 6.41
N THR A 236 17.63 19.65 6.62
CA THR A 236 17.30 18.63 5.63
C THR A 236 15.84 18.25 5.77
N LYS A 237 15.13 18.15 4.65
CA LYS A 237 13.74 17.67 4.63
C LYS A 237 13.71 16.22 5.11
N ARG A 238 12.55 15.74 5.55
CA ARG A 238 12.41 14.41 6.12
C ARG A 238 11.15 13.69 5.66
N ILE A 239 11.25 12.38 5.55
CA ILE A 239 10.11 11.48 5.39
C ILE A 239 9.96 10.75 6.72
N VAL A 240 8.82 10.91 7.38
CA VAL A 240 8.47 10.16 8.58
C VAL A 240 7.58 9.00 8.16
N ILE A 241 8.10 7.77 8.15
CA ILE A 241 7.39 6.61 7.60
C ILE A 241 6.05 6.38 8.31
N ALA A 242 6.04 6.47 9.65
CA ALA A 242 4.83 6.34 10.46
C ALA A 242 3.75 7.41 10.19
N SER A 243 4.05 8.49 9.46
CA SER A 243 3.07 9.56 9.17
C SER A 243 2.15 9.26 7.99
N GLN A 244 2.50 8.33 7.09
CA GLN A 244 1.79 8.11 5.81
C GLN A 244 1.80 9.30 4.85
N TYR A 245 2.52 10.38 5.14
CA TYR A 245 2.55 11.57 4.26
C TYR A 245 3.78 11.63 3.35
N GLY A 246 4.73 10.70 3.49
CA GLY A 246 5.89 10.65 2.59
C GLY A 246 6.69 11.95 2.64
N SER A 247 7.04 12.50 1.47
CA SER A 247 7.77 13.77 1.33
C SER A 247 7.02 14.99 1.90
N GLU A 248 5.73 14.83 2.16
CA GLU A 248 4.84 15.89 2.68
C GLU A 248 4.66 15.78 4.20
N SER A 249 5.48 14.96 4.87
CA SER A 249 5.64 14.99 6.32
C SER A 249 5.96 16.42 6.82
N LEU A 250 5.85 16.63 8.13
CA LEU A 250 6.23 17.88 8.77
C LEU A 250 7.73 17.90 9.07
N ASP A 251 8.35 19.09 9.04
CA ASP A 251 9.76 19.31 9.40
C ASP A 251 10.02 19.07 10.91
N VAL A 252 11.28 19.19 11.33
CA VAL A 252 11.72 19.05 12.73
C VAL A 252 10.95 19.95 13.71
N ASN A 253 10.48 21.11 13.27
CA ASN A 253 9.77 22.10 14.08
C ASN A 253 8.23 21.97 14.01
N GLY A 254 7.72 21.17 13.07
CA GLY A 254 6.29 20.89 12.88
C GLY A 254 5.61 21.69 11.80
N ASN A 255 6.41 22.33 10.96
CA ASN A 255 5.92 23.09 9.84
C ASN A 255 5.84 22.19 8.61
N ASN A 256 5.00 22.60 7.66
CA ASN A 256 4.99 21.98 6.34
C ASN A 256 6.35 22.21 5.65
N GLN A 257 6.83 21.18 4.97
CA GLN A 257 8.08 21.23 4.23
C GLN A 257 7.82 21.79 2.84
N GLN A 258 8.45 22.91 2.48
CA GLN A 258 8.32 23.46 1.14
C GLN A 258 9.14 22.63 0.15
N VAL A 259 8.61 22.43 -1.05
CA VAL A 259 9.30 21.69 -2.12
C VAL A 259 10.45 22.53 -2.68
N VAL A 260 10.24 23.83 -2.82
CA VAL A 260 11.23 24.84 -3.21
C VAL A 260 10.95 26.14 -2.45
N GLY A 261 11.96 27.02 -2.33
CA GLY A 261 11.81 28.28 -1.61
C GLY A 261 11.71 28.12 -0.10
N ASN A 262 11.47 29.23 0.60
CA ASN A 262 11.45 29.34 2.07
C ASN A 262 10.26 30.19 2.58
N SER A 263 9.30 30.55 1.72
CA SER A 263 8.13 31.36 2.05
C SER A 263 6.93 30.49 2.43
N ALA A 264 6.03 31.01 3.26
CA ALA A 264 4.78 30.32 3.60
C ALA A 264 3.83 30.15 2.40
N SER A 265 4.03 30.92 1.33
CA SER A 265 3.29 30.81 0.06
C SER A 265 3.84 29.72 -0.86
N ASP A 266 4.99 29.14 -0.54
CA ASP A 266 5.65 28.17 -1.41
C ASP A 266 4.94 26.80 -1.32
N PRO A 267 4.94 26.02 -2.42
CA PRO A 267 4.23 24.76 -2.49
C PRO A 267 4.85 23.73 -1.53
N VAL A 268 3.99 23.02 -0.80
CA VAL A 268 4.35 22.00 0.21
C VAL A 268 4.14 20.57 -0.27
N THR A 269 3.84 20.43 -1.56
CA THR A 269 3.65 19.17 -2.30
C THR A 269 4.14 19.36 -3.72
N TYR A 270 4.47 18.26 -4.41
CA TYR A 270 4.82 18.29 -5.83
C TYR A 270 3.59 18.56 -6.70
N ASP A 271 3.07 19.78 -6.62
CA ASP A 271 1.95 20.27 -7.43
C ASP A 271 2.22 20.04 -8.94
N PRO A 272 1.40 19.22 -9.62
CA PRO A 272 1.59 18.90 -11.04
C PRO A 272 1.51 20.12 -11.97
N SER A 273 0.92 21.24 -11.52
CA SER A 273 0.88 22.48 -12.30
C SER A 273 2.24 23.18 -12.40
N ARG A 274 3.12 22.95 -11.42
CA ARG A 274 4.45 23.57 -11.35
C ARG A 274 5.57 22.56 -11.57
N PHE A 275 5.50 21.42 -10.89
CA PHE A 275 6.57 20.43 -10.87
C PHE A 275 6.26 19.29 -11.83
N GLN A 276 7.17 19.08 -12.78
CA GLN A 276 7.09 18.03 -13.79
C GLN A 276 8.21 17.01 -13.56
N ASP A 277 8.12 15.84 -14.20
CA ASP A 277 9.14 14.78 -14.13
C ASP A 277 9.58 14.38 -12.71
N VAL A 278 8.63 14.39 -11.77
CA VAL A 278 8.89 14.04 -10.37
C VAL A 278 9.27 12.56 -10.30
N THR A 279 10.53 12.30 -9.99
CA THR A 279 11.16 10.98 -10.10
C THR A 279 12.06 10.72 -8.90
N LEU A 280 12.08 9.46 -8.44
CA LEU A 280 13.06 9.01 -7.46
C LEU A 280 14.41 8.84 -8.17
N TYR A 281 15.47 9.41 -7.62
CA TYR A 281 16.81 9.19 -8.13
C TYR A 281 17.43 7.92 -7.52
N HIS A 282 17.90 7.02 -8.38
CA HIS A 282 18.68 5.85 -7.98
C HIS A 282 19.63 5.41 -9.10
N GLN A 283 20.79 4.87 -8.73
CA GLN A 283 21.77 4.30 -9.64
C GLN A 283 22.61 3.26 -8.88
N ASP A 284 22.27 1.99 -9.07
CA ASP A 284 22.74 0.88 -8.21
C ASP A 284 24.09 0.24 -8.63
N ASP A 285 24.54 0.52 -9.85
CA ASP A 285 25.81 0.03 -10.39
C ASP A 285 26.95 0.98 -10.04
N LYS A 286 27.83 0.54 -9.12
CA LYS A 286 28.99 1.31 -8.65
C LYS A 286 29.99 1.70 -9.74
N LYS A 287 29.96 1.06 -10.91
CA LYS A 287 30.86 1.36 -12.03
C LYS A 287 30.34 2.48 -12.93
N LYS A 288 29.08 2.90 -12.75
CA LYS A 288 28.46 3.98 -13.51
C LYS A 288 28.52 5.29 -12.74
N VAL A 289 28.34 6.38 -13.49
CA VAL A 289 28.25 7.73 -12.93
C VAL A 289 26.97 7.81 -12.12
N GLY A 290 27.07 8.46 -10.96
CA GLY A 290 25.93 8.78 -10.13
C GLY A 290 25.56 7.71 -9.11
N TYR A 291 26.43 6.73 -8.83
CA TYR A 291 26.14 5.68 -7.86
C TYR A 291 25.53 6.20 -6.54
N ASN A 292 24.27 5.85 -6.33
CA ASN A 292 23.51 6.06 -5.12
C ASN A 292 22.35 5.06 -5.16
N PRO A 293 22.46 3.90 -4.50
CA PRO A 293 21.41 2.90 -4.55
C PRO A 293 20.14 3.33 -3.80
N ASN A 294 18.99 2.73 -4.14
CA ASN A 294 17.72 2.95 -3.43
C ASN A 294 17.55 2.00 -2.23
N GLU A 295 18.37 2.17 -1.21
CA GLU A 295 18.44 1.29 -0.02
C GLU A 295 17.24 1.42 0.91
N GLU A 296 16.59 2.58 0.90
CA GLU A 296 15.39 2.90 1.68
C GLU A 296 14.13 2.23 1.12
N HIS A 297 14.27 1.55 -0.03
CA HIS A 297 13.16 1.00 -0.82
C HIS A 297 12.09 2.07 -1.05
N ALA A 298 12.55 3.24 -1.51
CA ALA A 298 11.69 4.38 -1.75
C ALA A 298 10.97 4.28 -3.09
N LEU A 299 9.84 4.99 -3.20
CA LEU A 299 9.01 5.04 -4.40
C LEU A 299 8.19 6.33 -4.46
N ILE A 300 7.77 6.69 -5.68
CA ILE A 300 6.82 7.79 -5.94
C ILE A 300 5.43 7.19 -6.12
N VAL A 301 4.48 7.58 -5.27
CA VAL A 301 3.07 7.17 -5.34
C VAL A 301 2.15 8.38 -5.04
N PRO A 302 0.84 8.32 -5.37
CA PRO A 302 -0.06 9.45 -5.17
C PRO A 302 -0.18 9.90 -3.71
N SER A 303 -0.02 11.19 -3.42
CA SER A 303 -0.04 11.75 -2.06
C SER A 303 -1.25 11.31 -1.23
N PHE A 304 -1.02 10.62 -0.11
CA PHE A 304 -2.09 10.31 0.84
C PHE A 304 -2.66 11.56 1.51
N ARG A 305 -1.82 12.59 1.73
CA ARG A 305 -2.22 13.83 2.40
C ARG A 305 -3.20 14.66 1.56
N TYR A 306 -3.07 14.61 0.25
CA TYR A 306 -3.92 15.32 -0.72
C TYR A 306 -4.76 14.33 -1.53
N ALA A 307 -5.29 13.28 -0.89
CA ALA A 307 -6.10 12.26 -1.54
C ALA A 307 -7.35 12.81 -2.24
N ASP A 308 -7.92 13.90 -1.74
CA ASP A 308 -9.12 14.56 -2.27
C ASP A 308 -8.84 15.61 -3.36
N VAL A 309 -7.57 15.84 -3.70
CA VAL A 309 -7.16 16.83 -4.72
C VAL A 309 -7.06 16.17 -6.09
N SER A 310 -7.48 16.89 -7.14
CA SER A 310 -7.39 16.44 -8.53
C SER A 310 -6.75 17.50 -9.45
N PRO A 311 -5.68 17.19 -10.21
CA PRO A 311 -4.95 15.92 -10.21
C PRO A 311 -4.22 15.69 -8.88
N ARG A 312 -4.23 14.45 -8.37
CA ARG A 312 -3.58 14.10 -7.11
C ARG A 312 -2.05 14.23 -7.27
N PRO A 313 -1.37 15.02 -6.42
CA PRO A 313 0.07 15.22 -6.55
C PRO A 313 0.85 13.94 -6.23
N PRO A 314 2.00 13.69 -6.87
CA PRO A 314 2.92 12.63 -6.46
C PRO A 314 3.62 12.98 -5.14
N ALA A 315 3.94 11.97 -4.34
CA ALA A 315 4.77 12.11 -3.15
C ALA A 315 5.76 10.94 -3.03
N ALA A 316 6.92 11.21 -2.43
CA ALA A 316 7.95 10.20 -2.23
C ALA A 316 7.80 9.52 -0.88
N TYR A 317 7.90 8.20 -0.85
CA TYR A 317 7.77 7.40 0.35
C TYR A 317 8.97 6.46 0.51
N ALA A 318 9.24 6.02 1.73
CA ALA A 318 10.28 5.05 2.06
C ALA A 318 9.70 3.91 2.90
N LEU A 319 10.22 2.69 2.71
CA LEU A 319 9.78 1.51 3.46
C LEU A 319 10.82 1.01 4.46
N ARG A 320 12.05 1.57 4.42
CA ARG A 320 13.17 1.19 5.29
C ARG A 320 13.91 2.41 5.81
N GLU A 321 14.54 2.25 6.96
CA GLU A 321 15.32 3.29 7.64
C GLU A 321 16.76 2.81 7.86
N GLY A 322 17.62 2.97 6.85
CA GLY A 322 19.07 2.92 7.06
C GLY A 322 19.70 1.56 7.35
N ASP A 323 18.94 0.46 7.33
CA ASP A 323 19.43 -0.88 7.71
C ASP A 323 20.18 -1.59 6.58
N LEU A 324 19.96 -1.18 5.33
CA LEU A 324 20.71 -1.66 4.17
C LEU A 324 21.98 -0.86 3.89
N ASN A 325 21.98 0.44 4.19
CA ASN A 325 23.07 1.36 3.88
C ASN A 325 24.37 1.01 4.62
N VAL A 326 25.50 1.23 3.96
CA VAL A 326 26.84 1.08 4.54
C VAL A 326 27.46 2.46 4.65
N TRP A 327 27.46 3.02 5.86
CA TRP A 327 28.09 4.29 6.19
C TRP A 327 28.63 4.28 7.63
N ASP A 328 29.38 5.32 7.98
CA ASP A 328 29.96 5.47 9.33
C ASP A 328 28.96 6.17 10.27
N SER A 329 28.07 5.37 10.87
CA SER A 329 27.09 5.86 11.85
C SER A 329 27.66 6.12 13.23
N GLN A 330 28.90 5.70 13.52
CA GLN A 330 29.49 5.80 14.86
C GLN A 330 30.16 7.16 15.11
N ASN A 331 30.70 7.78 14.05
CA ASN A 331 31.41 9.05 14.16
C ASN A 331 30.50 10.28 13.98
N ASN A 332 29.18 10.11 13.75
CA ASN A 332 28.22 11.17 13.44
C ASN A 332 28.64 12.10 12.27
N ASP A 333 29.65 11.71 11.49
CA ASP A 333 30.13 12.47 10.35
C ASP A 333 29.63 11.84 9.05
N ILE A 334 28.47 12.31 8.61
CA ILE A 334 27.84 11.89 7.35
C ILE A 334 28.68 12.24 6.11
N ASN A 335 29.73 13.06 6.26
CA ASN A 335 30.59 13.53 5.17
C ASN A 335 31.96 12.85 5.13
N ASN A 336 32.25 11.96 6.08
CA ASN A 336 33.55 11.30 6.19
C ASN A 336 33.40 9.81 6.47
N SER A 337 32.98 9.06 5.45
CA SER A 337 32.93 7.60 5.57
C SER A 337 34.24 6.96 5.11
N THR A 338 35.07 6.54 6.06
CA THR A 338 36.24 5.66 5.81
C THR A 338 35.87 4.18 5.75
N ARG A 339 34.59 3.84 5.92
CA ARG A 339 34.08 2.47 5.97
C ARG A 339 34.25 1.77 4.62
N TYR A 340 34.92 0.61 4.65
CA TYR A 340 35.03 -0.25 3.47
C TYR A 340 33.64 -0.65 2.99
N GLY A 341 33.41 -0.49 1.68
CA GLY A 341 32.11 -0.80 1.08
C GLY A 341 31.04 0.27 1.26
N TYR A 342 31.42 1.53 1.53
CA TYR A 342 30.48 2.66 1.57
C TYR A 342 29.51 2.62 0.37
N THR A 343 28.23 2.81 0.66
CA THR A 343 27.16 2.89 -0.34
C THR A 343 26.55 4.29 -0.36
N SER A 344 25.76 4.63 0.65
CA SER A 344 25.10 5.92 0.83
C SER A 344 24.81 6.13 2.32
N VAL A 345 24.36 7.33 2.68
CA VAL A 345 23.74 7.62 3.97
C VAL A 345 22.21 7.56 3.82
N PRO A 346 21.43 7.29 4.89
CA PRO A 346 20.02 6.92 4.76
C PRO A 346 19.09 8.06 4.30
N ARG A 347 19.05 8.31 2.99
CA ARG A 347 18.41 9.49 2.40
C ARG A 347 17.82 9.18 1.04
N VAL A 348 16.62 9.70 0.82
CA VAL A 348 15.92 9.62 -0.46
C VAL A 348 16.16 10.90 -1.27
N LEU A 349 16.48 10.72 -2.54
CA LEU A 349 16.68 11.80 -3.50
C LEU A 349 15.52 11.84 -4.50
N VAL A 350 14.90 13.01 -4.63
CA VAL A 350 13.79 13.21 -5.58
C VAL A 350 14.18 14.30 -6.56
N SER A 351 14.28 13.97 -7.84
CA SER A 351 14.47 14.93 -8.93
C SER A 351 13.13 15.39 -9.50
N PHE A 352 13.08 16.63 -9.95
CA PHE A 352 11.90 17.22 -10.59
C PHE A 352 12.30 18.42 -11.44
N TYR A 353 11.49 18.76 -12.44
CA TYR A 353 11.61 19.98 -13.22
C TYR A 353 10.71 21.07 -12.63
N ASP A 354 11.27 22.24 -12.31
CA ASP A 354 10.52 23.40 -11.83
C ASP A 354 10.21 24.33 -13.00
N SER A 355 8.95 24.35 -13.45
CA SER A 355 8.52 25.17 -14.60
C SER A 355 8.63 26.68 -14.38
N VAL A 356 8.71 27.15 -13.12
CA VAL A 356 8.88 28.57 -12.82
C VAL A 356 10.33 29.01 -13.00
N ASP A 357 11.27 28.18 -12.57
CA ASP A 357 12.70 28.47 -12.66
C ASP A 357 13.33 27.89 -13.94
N GLU A 358 12.52 27.23 -14.78
CA GLU A 358 12.89 26.56 -16.03
C GLU A 358 14.08 25.57 -15.90
N THR A 359 14.29 24.96 -14.72
CA THR A 359 15.42 24.08 -14.44
C THR A 359 15.04 22.85 -13.62
N TYR A 360 15.80 21.77 -13.81
CA TYR A 360 15.76 20.64 -12.90
C TYR A 360 16.34 20.99 -11.53
N LYS A 361 15.72 20.43 -10.49
CA LYS A 361 16.14 20.52 -9.09
C LYS A 361 16.04 19.16 -8.45
N MET A 362 16.60 19.03 -7.25
CA MET A 362 16.53 17.83 -6.46
C MET A 362 16.27 18.17 -4.99
N ASN A 363 15.50 17.32 -4.32
CA ASN A 363 15.29 17.38 -2.89
C ASN A 363 15.90 16.17 -2.21
N VAL A 364 16.50 16.42 -1.04
CA VAL A 364 17.07 15.40 -0.16
C VAL A 364 16.16 15.21 1.04
N TYR A 365 15.72 13.98 1.26
CA TYR A 365 14.88 13.61 2.40
C TYR A 365 15.63 12.64 3.32
N LYS A 366 15.87 13.07 4.56
CA LYS A 366 16.28 12.17 5.65
C LYS A 366 15.13 11.23 5.98
N ILE A 367 15.42 9.93 6.05
CA ILE A 367 14.40 8.95 6.45
C ILE A 367 14.40 8.78 7.95
N ILE A 368 13.20 8.82 8.52
CA ILE A 368 12.98 8.55 9.94
C ILE A 368 11.79 7.60 10.07
N LYS A 369 11.96 6.50 10.81
CA LYS A 369 10.90 5.51 11.06
C LYS A 369 9.71 6.14 11.77
N GLU A 370 9.98 6.85 12.86
CA GLU A 370 8.98 7.51 13.68
C GLU A 370 9.49 8.82 14.29
N CYS A 371 8.59 9.77 14.51
CA CYS A 371 8.90 11.04 15.16
C CYS A 371 8.17 11.12 16.50
N ARG A 372 8.93 11.30 17.58
CA ARG A 372 8.39 11.69 18.90
C ARG A 372 8.29 13.20 18.95
N GLN A 373 7.30 13.74 19.66
CA GLN A 373 7.13 15.19 19.85
C GLN A 373 8.45 15.79 20.32
N GLU A 374 9.19 16.42 19.39
CA GLU A 374 10.52 16.93 19.72
C GLU A 374 10.46 18.40 20.12
N ASN A 375 9.56 19.23 19.57
CA ASN A 375 9.27 20.63 20.00
C ASN A 375 8.02 21.27 19.31
N TRP A 376 6.99 20.52 18.91
CA TRP A 376 5.86 21.10 18.16
C TRP A 376 4.96 22.00 19.02
N ASN A 377 4.62 23.18 18.50
CA ASN A 377 3.59 24.03 19.08
C ASN A 377 2.19 23.49 18.73
N THR A 378 1.66 22.65 19.62
CA THR A 378 0.37 21.97 19.47
C THR A 378 -0.86 22.89 19.46
N SER A 379 -0.70 24.19 19.77
CA SER A 379 -1.81 25.15 19.78
C SER A 379 -2.22 25.67 18.39
N THR A 380 -1.41 25.40 17.35
CA THR A 380 -1.60 25.93 15.98
C THR A 380 -1.89 24.86 14.93
N LEU A 381 -1.73 23.57 15.28
CA LEU A 381 -1.91 22.45 14.37
C LEU A 381 -3.24 21.75 14.69
N ASN A 382 -4.24 21.96 13.84
CA ASN A 382 -5.55 21.30 13.92
C ASN A 382 -5.49 19.86 13.33
N ILE A 383 -4.38 19.16 13.56
CA ILE A 383 -4.09 17.80 13.07
C ILE A 383 -4.03 16.90 14.31
N ASP A 384 -4.63 15.70 14.26
CA ASP A 384 -4.54 14.70 15.35
C ASP A 384 -3.11 14.13 15.40
N ILE A 385 -2.19 14.92 15.96
CA ILE A 385 -0.76 14.62 16.17
C ILE A 385 -0.61 13.68 17.36
N LYS A 386 -1.45 12.66 17.46
CA LYS A 386 -1.11 11.52 18.31
C LYS A 386 0.04 10.80 17.62
N THR A 387 1.23 11.38 17.77
CA THR A 387 2.57 10.85 17.58
C THR A 387 2.73 9.96 16.35
N HIS A 388 3.31 10.44 15.24
CA HIS A 388 3.74 9.60 14.11
C HIS A 388 4.77 8.54 14.57
N GLN A 389 4.29 7.54 15.31
CA GLN A 389 5.01 6.51 16.05
C GLN A 389 4.31 5.19 15.81
N PHE A 390 5.09 4.16 15.54
CA PHE A 390 4.52 2.84 15.47
C PHE A 390 4.27 2.33 16.89
N ALA A 391 3.19 1.58 17.05
CA ALA A 391 2.93 0.94 18.32
C ALA A 391 4.06 -0.08 18.60
N THR A 392 4.76 0.06 19.73
CA THR A 392 5.90 -0.83 20.02
C THR A 392 5.41 -2.21 20.42
N ALA A 393 6.16 -3.27 20.08
CA ALA A 393 5.85 -4.63 20.51
C ALA A 393 5.81 -4.80 22.05
N ALA A 394 6.44 -3.89 22.81
CA ALA A 394 6.37 -3.85 24.26
C ALA A 394 5.06 -3.24 24.79
N ASN A 395 4.49 -2.25 24.08
CA ASN A 395 3.24 -1.57 24.45
C ASN A 395 1.99 -2.23 23.82
N VAL A 396 2.19 -3.05 22.80
CA VAL A 396 1.20 -3.91 22.13
C VAL A 396 1.62 -5.38 22.24
N ARG A 397 2.17 -5.76 23.41
CA ARG A 397 2.22 -7.18 23.79
C ARG A 397 0.79 -7.71 23.67
N ASP A 398 0.64 -9.02 23.51
CA ASP A 398 -0.66 -9.68 23.30
C ASP A 398 -1.71 -9.38 24.39
N GLN A 399 -1.39 -8.52 25.36
CA GLN A 399 -2.24 -7.89 26.34
C GLN A 399 -1.96 -6.37 26.47
N ALA A 400 -2.98 -5.52 26.34
CA ALA A 400 -2.97 -4.12 26.72
C ALA A 400 -3.69 -3.92 28.06
N ALA A 401 -3.27 -2.95 28.87
CA ALA A 401 -3.86 -2.73 30.21
C ALA A 401 -5.35 -2.31 30.15
N ASN A 402 -5.73 -1.52 29.13
CA ASN A 402 -7.10 -1.12 28.81
C ASN A 402 -7.15 -0.56 27.37
N SER A 403 -8.33 -0.43 26.78
CA SER A 403 -8.53 0.09 25.43
C SER A 403 -8.15 1.57 25.30
N ALA A 404 -8.29 2.37 26.37
CA ALA A 404 -7.89 3.79 26.37
C ALA A 404 -6.37 3.98 26.15
N ALA A 405 -5.55 3.05 26.63
CA ALA A 405 -4.12 3.06 26.37
C ALA A 405 -3.81 2.83 24.88
N LEU A 406 -4.57 1.96 24.19
CA LEU A 406 -4.40 1.72 22.76
C LEU A 406 -4.81 2.92 21.91
N PHE A 407 -5.86 3.64 22.30
CA PHE A 407 -6.28 4.89 21.65
C PHE A 407 -5.22 6.02 21.71
N SER A 408 -4.20 5.89 22.56
CA SER A 408 -3.08 6.84 22.61
C SER A 408 -2.04 6.62 21.49
N TYR A 409 -2.05 5.45 20.84
CA TYR A 409 -1.18 5.13 19.71
C TYR A 409 -1.90 5.37 18.38
N PRO A 410 -1.17 5.72 17.31
CA PRO A 410 -1.69 5.65 15.94
C PRO A 410 -2.25 4.27 15.64
N HIS A 411 -3.39 4.26 14.97
CA HIS A 411 -4.04 3.06 14.52
C HIS A 411 -4.85 3.34 13.26
N ILE A 412 -5.01 2.32 12.44
CA ILE A 412 -5.93 2.35 11.31
C ILE A 412 -7.32 1.99 11.83
N LYS A 413 -8.31 2.82 11.48
CA LYS A 413 -9.72 2.54 11.76
C LYS A 413 -10.34 1.82 10.58
N MET A 414 -11.21 0.87 10.87
CA MET A 414 -12.00 0.14 9.87
C MET A 414 -13.29 -0.39 10.51
N ASN A 415 -14.21 -0.90 9.72
CA ASN A 415 -15.42 -1.54 10.23
C ASN A 415 -15.30 -3.06 10.27
N ALA A 416 -16.05 -3.69 11.17
CA ALA A 416 -16.25 -5.13 11.16
C ALA A 416 -16.88 -5.54 9.82
N GLY A 417 -16.42 -6.67 9.27
CA GLY A 417 -16.84 -7.17 7.96
C GLY A 417 -15.94 -6.73 6.80
N GLU A 418 -15.10 -5.71 7.00
CA GLU A 418 -14.17 -5.24 5.97
C GLU A 418 -12.89 -6.11 5.91
N PRO A 419 -12.32 -6.31 4.71
CA PRO A 419 -11.01 -6.94 4.57
C PRO A 419 -9.92 -6.02 5.12
N VAL A 420 -8.90 -6.60 5.76
CA VAL A 420 -7.80 -5.83 6.34
C VAL A 420 -6.85 -5.41 5.21
N ILE A 421 -6.84 -4.11 4.92
CA ILE A 421 -5.94 -3.53 3.91
C ILE A 421 -4.61 -3.06 4.52
N PRO A 422 -3.49 -3.14 3.77
CA PRO A 422 -2.22 -2.61 4.25
C PRO A 422 -2.24 -1.11 4.52
N PHE A 423 -1.43 -0.69 5.49
CA PHE A 423 -1.16 0.72 5.81
C PHE A 423 -0.53 1.45 4.62
N TYR A 424 -0.85 2.73 4.40
CA TYR A 424 -0.30 3.48 3.27
C TYR A 424 1.19 3.82 3.51
N PRO A 425 2.12 3.65 2.55
CA PRO A 425 1.95 3.32 1.13
C PRO A 425 2.10 1.82 0.82
N LEU A 426 2.17 0.92 1.81
CA LEU A 426 2.34 -0.52 1.57
C LEU A 426 1.21 -1.08 0.70
N ALA A 427 0.01 -0.51 0.76
CA ALA A 427 -1.10 -0.90 -0.12
C ALA A 427 -0.75 -0.76 -1.61
N ASP A 428 0.00 0.27 -2.01
CA ASP A 428 0.43 0.46 -3.40
C ASP A 428 1.56 -0.50 -3.81
N VAL A 429 2.36 -0.96 -2.85
CA VAL A 429 3.51 -1.86 -3.08
C VAL A 429 3.07 -3.32 -3.12
N ILE A 430 2.19 -3.71 -2.19
CA ILE A 430 1.66 -5.06 -2.04
C ILE A 430 0.54 -5.31 -3.06
N GLY A 431 -0.27 -4.29 -3.35
CA GLY A 431 -1.46 -4.42 -4.18
C GLY A 431 -2.62 -5.10 -3.44
N ALA A 432 -3.54 -5.68 -4.21
CA ALA A 432 -4.80 -6.21 -3.71
C ALA A 432 -4.69 -7.50 -2.88
N ALA A 433 -3.60 -8.26 -3.04
CA ALA A 433 -3.40 -9.54 -2.36
C ALA A 433 -2.10 -9.51 -1.56
N PRO A 434 -2.17 -9.52 -0.22
CA PRO A 434 -0.99 -9.66 0.63
C PRO A 434 -0.20 -10.94 0.32
N LEU A 435 1.12 -10.86 0.51
CA LEU A 435 2.00 -12.03 0.46
C LEU A 435 1.62 -13.01 1.59
N ASN A 436 1.81 -14.32 1.35
CA ASN A 436 1.46 -15.38 2.32
C ASN A 436 2.23 -15.26 3.64
N GLU A 437 3.36 -14.56 3.67
CA GLU A 437 4.12 -14.25 4.88
C GLU A 437 3.49 -13.14 5.74
N THR A 438 2.51 -12.40 5.21
CA THR A 438 1.75 -11.40 5.96
C THR A 438 0.78 -12.09 6.89
N TYR A 439 0.75 -11.67 8.16
CA TYR A 439 -0.13 -12.25 9.17
C TYR A 439 -0.58 -11.23 10.20
N GLY A 440 -1.59 -11.60 10.99
CA GLY A 440 -2.12 -10.77 12.06
C GLY A 440 -2.30 -11.50 13.38
N GLY A 441 -2.70 -10.74 14.39
CA GLY A 441 -2.96 -11.25 15.72
C GLY A 441 -3.91 -10.36 16.51
N ASN A 442 -4.78 -10.98 17.30
CA ASN A 442 -5.68 -10.28 18.21
C ASN A 442 -4.91 -9.69 19.40
N ILE A 443 -5.33 -8.52 19.88
CA ILE A 443 -4.78 -7.90 21.08
C ILE A 443 -5.78 -8.09 22.22
N LEU A 444 -5.35 -8.69 23.32
CA LEU A 444 -6.21 -8.91 24.49
C LEU A 444 -6.23 -7.66 25.38
N ILE A 445 -7.36 -7.33 25.99
CA ILE A 445 -7.45 -6.26 26.99
C ILE A 445 -7.45 -6.87 28.40
N GLN A 446 -6.55 -6.44 29.29
CA GLN A 446 -6.44 -6.94 30.66
C GLN A 446 -7.64 -6.55 31.51
N GLY A 447 -7.99 -7.40 32.48
CA GLY A 447 -9.07 -7.13 33.45
C GLY A 447 -10.49 -7.33 32.90
N LYS A 448 -10.67 -7.53 31.58
CA LYS A 448 -11.92 -7.99 30.99
C LYS A 448 -11.93 -9.52 30.93
N SER A 449 -12.98 -10.14 31.45
CA SER A 449 -13.19 -11.60 31.41
C SER A 449 -13.33 -12.16 29.99
N ASN A 450 -13.69 -11.30 29.04
CA ASN A 450 -14.01 -11.63 27.68
C ASN A 450 -12.96 -11.05 26.73
N ARG A 451 -11.96 -11.88 26.37
CA ARG A 451 -11.07 -11.62 25.23
C ARG A 451 -11.94 -11.35 24.00
N GLN A 452 -11.73 -10.32 23.20
CA GLN A 452 -12.49 -10.13 21.97
C GLN A 452 -11.66 -10.53 20.75
N VAL A 453 -12.18 -11.45 19.94
CA VAL A 453 -11.58 -11.82 18.66
C VAL A 453 -12.09 -10.88 17.57
N SER A 454 -11.19 -10.10 17.00
CA SER A 454 -11.45 -9.09 15.98
C SER A 454 -10.79 -9.41 14.65
N TYR A 455 -9.60 -10.02 14.69
CA TYR A 455 -8.87 -10.53 13.54
C TYR A 455 -9.20 -12.00 13.27
N TRP A 456 -9.44 -12.31 12.00
CA TRP A 456 -9.70 -13.65 11.52
C TRP A 456 -9.25 -13.81 10.06
N GLU A 457 -8.76 -15.00 9.71
CA GLU A 457 -8.38 -15.36 8.35
C GLU A 457 -9.34 -16.41 7.79
N ASP A 458 -9.71 -16.24 6.52
CA ASP A 458 -10.53 -17.21 5.82
C ASP A 458 -9.73 -18.42 5.27
N LYS A 459 -10.44 -19.39 4.68
CA LYS A 459 -9.83 -20.56 4.03
C LYS A 459 -8.82 -20.21 2.91
N ASN A 460 -8.91 -19.00 2.34
CA ASN A 460 -8.05 -18.49 1.28
C ASN A 460 -6.91 -17.61 1.84
N GLN A 461 -6.72 -17.58 3.18
CA GLN A 461 -5.73 -16.76 3.89
C GLN A 461 -5.94 -15.24 3.75
N SER A 462 -7.14 -14.81 3.35
CA SER A 462 -7.47 -13.38 3.37
C SER A 462 -7.81 -12.94 4.79
N SER A 463 -7.27 -11.79 5.19
CA SER A 463 -7.44 -11.21 6.52
C SER A 463 -8.69 -10.35 6.61
N TRP A 464 -9.49 -10.54 7.65
CA TRP A 464 -10.74 -9.83 7.87
C TRP A 464 -10.86 -9.29 9.30
N SER A 465 -11.57 -8.18 9.45
CA SER A 465 -12.14 -7.82 10.74
C SER A 465 -13.51 -8.48 10.92
N ILE A 466 -13.72 -9.18 12.03
CA ILE A 466 -14.97 -9.92 12.29
C ILE A 466 -15.74 -9.41 13.51
N SER A 467 -15.24 -8.39 14.20
CA SER A 467 -15.97 -7.73 15.29
C SER A 467 -15.54 -6.28 15.46
N GLY A 468 -16.40 -5.47 16.09
CA GLY A 468 -16.20 -4.04 16.32
C GLY A 468 -16.46 -3.63 17.78
N GLY A 469 -16.36 -2.33 18.06
CA GLY A 469 -16.60 -1.74 19.38
C GLY A 469 -15.34 -1.60 20.23
N ASP A 470 -15.44 -1.07 21.45
CA ASP A 470 -14.31 -0.58 22.28
C ASP A 470 -13.12 -1.53 22.44
N ASP A 471 -13.37 -2.84 22.47
CA ASP A 471 -12.35 -3.87 22.69
C ASP A 471 -11.85 -4.53 21.39
N ALA A 472 -12.31 -4.07 20.23
CA ALA A 472 -12.01 -4.67 18.93
C ALA A 472 -10.65 -4.23 18.36
N TRP A 473 -9.57 -4.68 18.99
CA TRP A 473 -8.20 -4.33 18.64
C TRP A 473 -7.40 -5.53 18.11
N PHE A 474 -6.61 -5.29 17.06
CA PHE A 474 -5.70 -6.29 16.52
C PHE A 474 -4.50 -5.63 15.84
N LYS A 475 -3.51 -6.44 15.47
CA LYS A 475 -2.27 -5.99 14.81
C LYS A 475 -1.98 -6.82 13.58
N MET A 476 -1.34 -6.19 12.60
CA MET A 476 -0.86 -6.81 11.36
C MET A 476 0.65 -6.68 11.22
N TYR A 477 1.25 -7.69 10.60
CA TYR A 477 2.67 -7.78 10.27
C TYR A 477 2.79 -7.94 8.75
N PHE A 478 3.12 -6.85 8.06
CA PHE A 478 3.14 -6.83 6.59
C PHE A 478 4.52 -7.22 6.03
N TYR A 479 4.48 -8.09 5.03
CA TYR A 479 5.58 -8.31 4.10
C TYR A 479 5.22 -7.67 2.76
N TYR A 480 6.23 -7.13 2.07
CA TYR A 480 6.08 -6.56 0.73
C TYR A 480 7.06 -7.19 -0.26
N PRO A 481 6.72 -7.24 -1.56
CA PRO A 481 7.60 -7.83 -2.56
C PRO A 481 8.81 -6.92 -2.84
N LEU A 482 9.99 -7.51 -3.05
CA LEU A 482 11.15 -6.77 -3.56
C LEU A 482 10.89 -6.34 -5.01
N LEU A 483 10.66 -5.05 -5.23
CA LEU A 483 10.45 -4.46 -6.55
C LEU A 483 11.77 -4.25 -7.30
N VAL A 484 11.69 -4.04 -8.63
CA VAL A 484 12.86 -3.83 -9.49
C VAL A 484 13.66 -2.58 -9.10
N ASP A 485 12.98 -1.53 -8.64
CA ASP A 485 13.61 -0.27 -8.24
C ASP A 485 14.07 -0.28 -6.77
N PHE A 486 13.82 -1.37 -6.02
CA PHE A 486 14.30 -1.54 -4.65
C PHE A 486 15.65 -2.23 -4.67
N TRP A 487 16.66 -1.54 -4.16
CA TRP A 487 18.00 -2.09 -4.17
C TRP A 487 18.22 -3.02 -2.97
N TRP A 488 18.68 -4.23 -3.25
CA TRP A 488 19.15 -5.16 -2.24
C TRP A 488 20.61 -5.57 -2.50
N PRO A 489 21.51 -5.44 -1.50
CA PRO A 489 22.89 -5.86 -1.69
C PRO A 489 22.99 -7.39 -1.81
N ILE A 490 23.57 -7.86 -2.92
CA ILE A 490 23.75 -9.30 -3.24
C ILE A 490 24.53 -10.10 -2.18
N SER A 491 25.27 -9.43 -1.30
CA SER A 491 26.03 -10.06 -0.22
C SER A 491 25.25 -10.19 1.09
N LYS A 492 24.04 -9.63 1.20
CA LYS A 492 23.22 -9.65 2.41
C LYS A 492 22.10 -10.67 2.26
N SER A 493 22.08 -11.68 3.13
CA SER A 493 20.92 -12.55 3.32
C SER A 493 19.87 -11.88 4.20
N VAL A 494 18.61 -12.28 4.02
CA VAL A 494 17.47 -11.96 4.89
C VAL A 494 16.88 -13.25 5.46
N ARG A 495 16.30 -13.16 6.64
CA ARG A 495 15.45 -14.21 7.23
C ARG A 495 14.00 -13.75 7.22
N SER A 496 13.12 -14.69 6.91
CA SER A 496 11.67 -14.50 6.94
C SER A 496 11.08 -15.39 8.03
N ILE A 497 9.87 -15.07 8.46
CA ILE A 497 9.09 -15.92 9.34
C ILE A 497 8.42 -17.02 8.51
N ASP A 498 8.29 -18.21 9.08
CA ASP A 498 7.55 -19.31 8.44
C ASP A 498 6.06 -18.94 8.34
N PRO A 499 5.47 -18.86 7.13
CA PRO A 499 4.07 -18.45 6.93
C PRO A 499 3.06 -19.48 7.49
N THR A 500 3.50 -20.67 7.87
CA THR A 500 2.65 -21.69 8.50
C THR A 500 2.79 -21.74 10.03
N ASP A 501 3.90 -21.21 10.55
CA ASP A 501 4.20 -21.16 11.97
C ASP A 501 4.96 -19.87 12.29
N HIS A 502 4.21 -18.81 12.60
CA HIS A 502 4.75 -17.47 12.82
C HIS A 502 5.71 -17.33 14.02
N THR A 503 5.99 -18.43 14.73
CA THR A 503 6.97 -18.49 15.82
C THR A 503 8.38 -18.84 15.33
N LYS A 504 8.52 -19.37 14.10
CA LYS A 504 9.77 -19.86 13.55
C LYS A 504 10.33 -18.93 12.47
N THR A 505 11.65 -18.83 12.43
CA THR A 505 12.37 -18.20 11.33
C THR A 505 12.81 -19.24 10.31
N LEU A 506 12.68 -18.93 9.03
CA LEU A 506 13.27 -19.70 7.94
C LEU A 506 14.79 -19.42 7.83
N GLY A 507 15.48 -20.30 7.10
CA GLY A 507 16.91 -20.15 6.82
C GLY A 507 17.22 -18.83 6.08
N PRO A 508 18.47 -18.34 6.17
CA PRO A 508 18.85 -17.09 5.51
C PRO A 508 18.82 -17.31 3.99
N LYS A 509 18.24 -16.37 3.25
CA LYS A 509 18.22 -16.38 1.78
C LYS A 509 18.54 -15.00 1.24
N ILE A 510 19.19 -14.91 0.09
CA ILE A 510 19.25 -13.64 -0.66
C ILE A 510 17.85 -13.44 -1.25
N PRO A 511 17.17 -12.32 -0.99
CA PRO A 511 15.86 -12.10 -1.58
C PRO A 511 15.96 -11.90 -3.09
N GLU A 512 15.04 -12.52 -3.80
CA GLU A 512 14.86 -12.40 -5.25
C GLU A 512 13.79 -11.35 -5.56
N LEU A 513 13.72 -10.89 -6.82
CA LEU A 513 12.65 -9.99 -7.26
C LEU A 513 11.28 -10.65 -7.02
N GLY A 514 10.35 -9.90 -6.43
CA GLY A 514 9.04 -10.40 -5.99
C GLY A 514 9.07 -11.18 -4.66
N GLY A 515 10.24 -11.46 -4.10
CA GLY A 515 10.38 -12.15 -2.82
C GLY A 515 9.90 -11.30 -1.64
N ALA A 516 9.35 -11.95 -0.62
CA ALA A 516 8.81 -11.29 0.58
C ALA A 516 9.90 -10.65 1.46
N ILE A 517 9.75 -9.35 1.71
CA ILE A 517 10.60 -8.54 2.59
C ILE A 517 9.77 -8.04 3.77
N ALA A 518 10.31 -8.17 4.99
CA ALA A 518 9.66 -7.65 6.18
C ALA A 518 9.65 -6.10 6.17
N PHE A 519 8.52 -5.50 6.52
CA PHE A 519 8.41 -4.05 6.71
C PHE A 519 9.08 -3.59 8.01
N LEU A 520 10.11 -2.74 7.92
CA LEU A 520 10.83 -2.15 9.06
C LEU A 520 11.20 -3.14 10.19
N PRO A 521 11.88 -4.27 9.90
CA PRO A 521 12.34 -5.18 10.94
C PRO A 521 13.41 -4.50 11.82
N ASN A 522 13.59 -4.99 13.05
CA ASN A 522 14.67 -4.49 13.90
C ASN A 522 16.05 -4.97 13.42
N GLU A 523 16.10 -6.20 12.88
CA GLU A 523 17.27 -6.79 12.21
C GLU A 523 16.78 -7.67 11.07
N TYR A 524 17.42 -7.64 9.90
CA TYR A 524 16.99 -8.40 8.73
C TYR A 524 17.54 -9.86 8.68
N ASP A 525 18.60 -10.20 9.41
CA ASP A 525 19.26 -11.53 9.36
C ASP A 525 19.47 -12.15 10.76
N SER A 526 18.54 -11.91 11.67
CA SER A 526 18.60 -12.49 13.02
C SER A 526 17.91 -13.85 13.09
N ASN A 527 18.44 -14.78 13.87
CA ASN A 527 17.73 -16.03 14.20
C ASN A 527 16.58 -15.84 15.22
N ILE A 528 16.37 -14.62 15.69
CA ILE A 528 15.35 -14.28 16.69
C ILE A 528 14.12 -13.72 15.97
N THR A 529 12.99 -14.44 16.05
CA THR A 529 11.73 -14.09 15.37
C THR A 529 11.30 -12.65 15.61
N SER A 530 11.34 -12.16 16.86
CA SER A 530 10.94 -10.79 17.21
C SER A 530 11.85 -9.69 16.66
N LYS A 531 13.03 -10.05 16.13
CA LYS A 531 13.94 -9.10 15.50
C LYS A 531 13.73 -9.00 13.99
N VAL A 532 13.42 -10.13 13.33
CA VAL A 532 13.15 -10.21 11.88
C VAL A 532 11.69 -10.00 11.51
N ALA A 533 10.77 -10.08 12.47
CA ALA A 533 9.37 -9.77 12.27
C ALA A 533 9.20 -8.33 11.76
N PRO A 534 8.21 -8.09 10.88
CA PRO A 534 7.84 -6.74 10.50
C PRO A 534 7.45 -5.88 11.71
N GLN A 535 7.50 -4.57 11.55
CA GLN A 535 6.92 -3.62 12.47
C GLN A 535 5.40 -3.85 12.55
N PRO A 536 4.84 -4.17 13.74
CA PRO A 536 3.40 -4.32 13.87
C PRO A 536 2.66 -3.00 13.61
N ILE A 537 1.56 -3.10 12.86
CA ILE A 537 0.61 -2.01 12.60
C ILE A 537 -0.66 -2.27 13.40
N LEU A 538 -1.12 -1.26 14.15
CA LEU A 538 -2.29 -1.35 15.02
C LEU A 538 -3.58 -1.01 14.25
N TYR A 539 -4.63 -1.82 14.46
CA TYR A 539 -5.95 -1.60 13.88
C TYR A 539 -7.01 -1.56 14.99
N LYS A 540 -7.98 -0.66 14.79
CA LYS A 540 -9.21 -0.56 15.58
C LYS A 540 -10.40 -0.80 14.69
N SER A 541 -11.18 -1.82 15.02
CA SER A 541 -12.44 -2.08 14.33
C SER A 541 -13.62 -1.45 15.07
N GLU A 542 -14.58 -0.91 14.32
CA GLU A 542 -15.88 -0.46 14.83
C GLU A 542 -17.02 -1.27 14.22
N TRP A 543 -18.17 -1.28 14.90
CA TRP A 543 -19.37 -1.83 14.28
C TRP A 543 -19.85 -0.87 13.18
N PRO A 544 -20.32 -1.36 12.03
CA PRO A 544 -20.93 -0.50 11.02
C PRO A 544 -22.09 0.30 11.61
N ASP A 545 -22.19 1.59 11.28
CA ASP A 545 -23.28 2.46 11.73
C ASP A 545 -24.66 1.95 11.25
N SER A 546 -24.70 1.43 10.03
CA SER A 546 -25.85 0.74 9.44
C SER A 546 -25.50 -0.72 9.23
N ALA A 547 -26.23 -1.61 9.90
CA ALA A 547 -26.09 -3.05 9.74
C ALA A 547 -27.47 -3.72 9.59
N PRO A 548 -27.52 -4.91 8.95
CA PRO A 548 -28.71 -5.74 8.96
C PRO A 548 -29.14 -6.10 10.38
N VAL A 549 -30.42 -5.90 10.69
CA VAL A 549 -30.98 -6.18 12.02
C VAL A 549 -31.90 -7.39 11.96
N LEU A 550 -31.58 -8.40 12.77
CA LEU A 550 -32.43 -9.56 13.04
C LEU A 550 -33.27 -9.28 14.30
N LYS A 551 -34.59 -9.32 14.17
CA LYS A 551 -35.47 -9.14 15.33
C LYS A 551 -35.46 -10.37 16.24
N ALA A 552 -35.72 -10.16 17.52
CA ALA A 552 -35.86 -11.25 18.47
C ALA A 552 -36.96 -12.22 18.03
N GLY A 553 -36.56 -13.48 17.80
CA GLY A 553 -37.44 -14.57 17.38
C GLY A 553 -37.66 -14.72 15.87
N GLU A 554 -37.04 -13.86 15.07
CA GLU A 554 -36.96 -14.04 13.62
C GLU A 554 -35.92 -15.13 13.29
N THR A 555 -36.32 -16.15 12.52
CA THR A 555 -35.38 -17.14 11.98
C THR A 555 -34.96 -16.72 10.58
N LEU A 556 -33.66 -16.45 10.40
CA LEU A 556 -33.14 -16.01 9.11
C LEU A 556 -32.99 -17.19 8.14
N THR A 557 -33.61 -17.06 6.97
CA THR A 557 -33.55 -18.03 5.86
C THR A 557 -33.34 -17.29 4.54
N PHE A 558 -34.30 -16.46 4.14
CA PHE A 558 -34.23 -15.61 2.95
C PHE A 558 -33.68 -14.22 3.26
N SER A 559 -33.22 -13.52 2.21
CA SER A 559 -32.71 -12.17 2.38
C SER A 559 -33.83 -11.17 2.69
N GLY A 560 -33.47 -10.06 3.36
CA GLY A 560 -34.40 -8.99 3.71
C GLY A 560 -34.51 -8.78 5.22
N GLY A 561 -35.58 -9.28 5.83
CA GLY A 561 -35.83 -9.13 7.26
C GLY A 561 -36.93 -8.10 7.59
N GLU A 562 -37.68 -8.37 8.65
CA GLU A 562 -38.81 -7.53 9.04
C GLU A 562 -38.36 -6.13 9.49
N PHE A 563 -37.21 -6.04 10.17
CA PHE A 563 -36.71 -4.74 10.64
C PHE A 563 -36.49 -3.76 9.48
N ARG A 564 -35.90 -4.23 8.38
CA ARG A 564 -35.71 -3.42 7.17
C ARG A 564 -37.03 -2.98 6.54
N ALA A 565 -38.04 -3.84 6.55
CA ALA A 565 -39.35 -3.51 6.01
C ALA A 565 -40.04 -2.42 6.83
N ASP A 566 -39.89 -2.46 8.16
CA ASP A 566 -40.45 -1.44 9.07
C ASP A 566 -39.61 -0.15 9.10
N ASN A 567 -38.29 -0.26 8.94
CA ASN A 567 -37.32 0.83 9.02
C ASN A 567 -36.49 0.85 7.72
N PRO A 568 -36.99 1.47 6.64
CA PRO A 568 -36.31 1.45 5.34
C PRO A 568 -34.99 2.24 5.35
N THR A 569 -34.79 3.13 6.33
CA THR A 569 -33.57 3.91 6.52
C THR A 569 -33.03 3.80 7.95
N GLN A 570 -31.72 3.99 8.09
CA GLN A 570 -30.98 4.12 9.34
C GLN A 570 -30.10 5.37 9.30
N ILE A 571 -29.76 5.91 10.46
CA ILE A 571 -28.84 7.06 10.56
C ILE A 571 -27.41 6.53 10.58
N ALA A 572 -26.54 7.08 9.73
CA ALA A 572 -25.10 6.82 9.71
C ALA A 572 -24.30 8.12 9.75
N VAL A 573 -23.00 8.03 10.02
CA VAL A 573 -22.08 9.17 9.99
C VAL A 573 -21.30 9.15 8.68
N ASN A 574 -21.28 10.25 7.94
CA ASN A 574 -20.46 10.38 6.73
C ASN A 574 -18.98 10.67 7.07
N SER A 575 -18.12 10.74 6.05
CA SER A 575 -16.69 11.05 6.20
C SER A 575 -16.41 12.39 6.89
N ASP A 576 -17.36 13.32 6.82
CA ASP A 576 -17.26 14.67 7.41
C ASP A 576 -17.81 14.74 8.84
N GLY A 577 -18.32 13.63 9.38
CA GLY A 577 -18.88 13.56 10.73
C GLY A 577 -20.36 13.99 10.82
N GLU A 578 -21.04 14.20 9.68
CA GLU A 578 -22.45 14.57 9.63
C GLU A 578 -23.36 13.33 9.67
N LEU A 579 -24.53 13.49 10.29
CA LEU A 579 -25.56 12.46 10.31
C LEU A 579 -26.32 12.44 8.97
N ILE A 580 -26.35 11.29 8.32
CA ILE A 580 -27.05 11.06 7.06
C ILE A 580 -28.03 9.88 7.17
N ASP A 581 -29.14 9.95 6.46
CA ASP A 581 -30.05 8.81 6.29
C ASP A 581 -29.50 7.88 5.20
N VAL A 582 -29.18 6.65 5.57
CA VAL A 582 -28.77 5.58 4.66
C VAL A 582 -29.84 4.51 4.58
N VAL A 583 -29.88 3.79 3.46
CA VAL A 583 -30.82 2.67 3.31
C VAL A 583 -30.46 1.55 4.28
N THR A 584 -31.44 1.05 5.01
CA THR A 584 -31.24 -0.10 5.90
C THR A 584 -30.84 -1.32 5.09
N GLU A 585 -29.69 -1.90 5.47
CA GLU A 585 -29.19 -3.12 4.86
C GLU A 585 -30.12 -4.30 5.17
N GLY A 586 -30.30 -5.18 4.18
CA GLY A 586 -31.10 -6.40 4.34
C GLY A 586 -30.27 -7.52 4.94
N LEU A 587 -30.91 -8.36 5.76
CA LEU A 587 -30.32 -9.61 6.21
C LEU A 587 -29.95 -10.49 5.01
N PRO A 588 -28.87 -11.29 5.12
CA PRO A 588 -28.45 -12.16 4.04
C PRO A 588 -29.34 -13.39 3.87
N GLY A 589 -29.48 -13.87 2.63
CA GLY A 589 -30.26 -15.07 2.30
C GLY A 589 -29.50 -16.36 2.58
N ILE A 590 -29.29 -16.69 3.87
CA ILE A 590 -28.49 -17.83 4.32
C ILE A 590 -28.92 -19.19 3.73
N VAL A 591 -30.20 -19.34 3.34
CA VAL A 591 -30.71 -20.55 2.68
C VAL A 591 -29.96 -20.86 1.36
N GLY A 592 -29.42 -19.84 0.70
CA GLY A 592 -28.68 -19.98 -0.55
C GLY A 592 -27.18 -20.25 -0.38
N PHE A 593 -26.65 -20.16 0.84
CA PHE A 593 -25.22 -20.29 1.07
C PHE A 593 -24.77 -21.73 0.81
N ALA A 594 -23.61 -21.91 0.16
CA ALA A 594 -23.02 -23.24 0.02
C ALA A 594 -22.39 -23.71 1.34
N SER A 595 -21.98 -22.76 2.19
CA SER A 595 -21.63 -23.01 3.58
C SER A 595 -21.90 -21.79 4.45
N ALA A 596 -22.24 -22.01 5.72
CA ALA A 596 -22.34 -20.94 6.70
C ALA A 596 -21.73 -21.34 8.05
N GLU A 597 -21.05 -20.40 8.68
CA GLU A 597 -20.40 -20.56 9.98
C GLU A 597 -20.51 -19.26 10.79
N VAL A 598 -20.76 -19.37 12.10
CA VAL A 598 -20.63 -18.23 13.01
C VAL A 598 -19.17 -18.11 13.42
N VAL A 599 -18.52 -17.02 13.03
CA VAL A 599 -17.12 -16.75 13.38
C VAL A 599 -16.99 -15.72 14.49
N PHE A 600 -18.03 -14.97 14.86
CA PHE A 600 -18.02 -14.09 16.03
C PHE A 600 -19.40 -14.02 16.66
N ASP A 601 -19.44 -13.91 17.99
CA ASP A 601 -20.66 -13.74 18.77
C ASP A 601 -20.34 -12.86 20.00
N SER A 602 -21.08 -11.78 20.21
CA SER A 602 -20.82 -10.84 21.32
C SER A 602 -21.05 -11.46 22.69
N ARG A 603 -21.82 -12.55 22.79
CA ARG A 603 -22.01 -13.29 24.05
C ARG A 603 -20.83 -14.22 24.36
N ASN A 604 -20.09 -14.63 23.33
CA ASN A 604 -18.85 -15.40 23.46
C ASN A 604 -17.71 -14.77 22.65
N PRO A 605 -17.32 -13.52 22.95
CA PRO A 605 -16.39 -12.75 22.12
C PRO A 605 -14.98 -13.36 22.12
N ALA A 606 -14.68 -14.20 23.13
CA ALA A 606 -13.43 -14.92 23.30
C ALA A 606 -13.37 -16.27 22.57
N LYS A 607 -14.49 -16.68 21.96
CA LYS A 607 -14.68 -18.00 21.35
C LYS A 607 -14.31 -19.15 22.31
N ILE A 608 -14.70 -19.05 23.57
CA ILE A 608 -14.46 -20.10 24.56
C ILE A 608 -15.33 -21.30 24.19
N ASP A 609 -14.70 -22.44 23.90
CA ASP A 609 -15.36 -23.64 23.37
C ASP A 609 -16.56 -24.10 24.23
N GLY A 610 -16.44 -24.09 25.56
CA GLY A 610 -17.51 -24.52 26.47
C GLY A 610 -18.72 -23.57 26.52
N ASN A 611 -18.50 -22.27 26.27
CA ASN A 611 -19.53 -21.25 26.40
C ASN A 611 -20.53 -21.27 25.25
N TRP A 612 -20.20 -21.87 24.11
CA TRP A 612 -21.13 -21.96 22.98
C TRP A 612 -22.43 -22.71 23.30
N LYS A 613 -22.46 -23.50 24.38
CA LYS A 613 -23.68 -24.17 24.86
C LYS A 613 -24.61 -23.25 25.66
N THR A 614 -24.06 -22.28 26.38
CA THR A 614 -24.77 -21.48 27.38
C THR A 614 -24.89 -20.00 27.00
N ASP A 615 -23.89 -19.46 26.31
CA ASP A 615 -23.72 -18.04 26.02
C ASP A 615 -23.52 -17.82 24.52
N TRP A 616 -24.63 -17.81 23.80
CA TRP A 616 -24.68 -17.64 22.35
C TRP A 616 -25.88 -16.80 21.94
N THR A 617 -25.74 -16.07 20.84
CA THR A 617 -26.72 -15.16 20.26
C THR A 617 -27.56 -15.86 19.21
N ALA A 618 -26.91 -16.50 18.23
CA ALA A 618 -27.59 -17.27 17.19
C ALA A 618 -26.70 -18.43 16.69
N ARG A 619 -27.30 -19.44 16.08
CA ARG A 619 -26.59 -20.59 15.50
C ARG A 619 -27.08 -20.91 14.10
N VAL A 620 -26.13 -21.32 13.26
CA VAL A 620 -26.43 -21.89 11.95
C VAL A 620 -26.85 -23.35 12.13
N ILE A 621 -27.98 -23.73 11.53
CA ILE A 621 -28.49 -25.10 11.52
C ILE A 621 -28.78 -25.57 10.08
N GLU A 622 -28.84 -26.89 9.89
CA GLU A 622 -29.31 -27.52 8.64
C GLU A 622 -30.75 -28.03 8.87
N PRO A 623 -31.78 -27.17 8.80
CA PRO A 623 -33.14 -27.51 9.20
C PRO A 623 -33.84 -28.46 8.23
N LEU A 624 -33.37 -28.62 6.99
CA LEU A 624 -34.03 -29.46 5.98
C LEU A 624 -33.41 -30.86 5.85
N LYS A 625 -32.32 -31.12 6.58
CA LYS A 625 -31.57 -32.37 6.49
C LYS A 625 -32.40 -33.54 7.04
N LEU A 626 -32.33 -34.69 6.37
CA LEU A 626 -32.94 -35.92 6.87
C LEU A 626 -32.19 -36.42 8.12
N VAL A 627 -32.93 -36.62 9.21
CA VAL A 627 -32.50 -37.28 10.44
C VAL A 627 -33.07 -38.70 10.44
N THR A 628 -32.24 -39.70 10.74
CA THR A 628 -32.68 -41.09 10.74
C THR A 628 -32.32 -41.81 12.04
N HIS A 629 -33.17 -42.75 12.45
CA HIS A 629 -32.92 -43.63 13.58
C HIS A 629 -33.30 -45.07 13.22
N GLN A 630 -32.31 -45.96 13.28
CA GLN A 630 -32.46 -47.38 12.98
C GLN A 630 -33.23 -48.09 14.11
N ILE A 631 -34.20 -48.93 13.75
CA ILE A 631 -34.97 -49.74 14.72
C ILE A 631 -34.91 -51.22 14.34
N GLU A 632 -34.89 -52.11 15.34
CA GLU A 632 -34.73 -53.55 15.11
C GLU A 632 -35.92 -54.17 14.36
N SER A 633 -37.14 -53.76 14.73
CA SER A 633 -38.38 -54.19 14.10
C SER A 633 -39.43 -53.08 14.16
N PHE A 634 -40.20 -52.96 13.08
CA PHE A 634 -41.35 -52.06 13.06
C PHE A 634 -42.53 -52.70 13.82
N PRO A 635 -43.22 -51.97 14.70
CA PRO A 635 -44.34 -52.52 15.47
C PRO A 635 -45.46 -53.07 14.56
N ALA A 636 -45.91 -54.30 14.85
CA ALA A 636 -46.93 -54.97 14.07
C ALA A 636 -48.27 -54.19 14.04
N GLU A 637 -48.58 -53.48 15.13
CA GLU A 637 -49.78 -52.67 15.29
C GLU A 637 -49.81 -51.45 14.38
N LEU A 638 -48.65 -51.02 13.88
CA LEU A 638 -48.51 -49.86 12.98
C LEU A 638 -48.36 -50.27 11.52
N LEU A 639 -48.34 -51.56 11.18
CA LEU A 639 -48.22 -52.02 9.79
C LEU A 639 -49.36 -51.47 8.92
N PRO A 640 -49.14 -51.26 7.61
CA PRO A 640 -50.19 -50.72 6.74
C PRO A 640 -51.50 -51.51 6.75
N ALA A 641 -51.44 -52.82 7.02
CA ALA A 641 -52.61 -53.69 7.17
C ALA A 641 -53.57 -53.26 8.30
N THR A 642 -53.08 -52.56 9.33
CA THR A 642 -53.89 -52.07 10.45
C THR A 642 -54.56 -50.72 10.16
N LYS A 643 -54.33 -50.14 8.97
CA LYS A 643 -54.82 -48.82 8.52
C LYS A 643 -54.37 -47.64 9.41
N LYS A 644 -53.37 -47.84 10.27
CA LYS A 644 -52.72 -46.75 11.03
C LYS A 644 -51.61 -46.07 10.23
N THR A 645 -51.03 -46.80 9.29
CA THR A 645 -50.08 -46.28 8.30
C THR A 645 -50.51 -46.69 6.89
N TYR A 646 -49.96 -46.02 5.88
CA TYR A 646 -50.12 -46.40 4.48
C TYR A 646 -48.80 -46.27 3.73
N VAL A 647 -48.67 -46.97 2.60
CA VAL A 647 -47.45 -46.94 1.79
C VAL A 647 -47.51 -45.76 0.82
N SER A 648 -46.50 -44.90 0.86
CA SER A 648 -46.29 -43.83 -0.11
C SER A 648 -44.83 -43.77 -0.50
N GLN A 649 -44.55 -43.86 -1.81
CA GLN A 649 -43.18 -43.89 -2.36
C GLN A 649 -42.28 -44.95 -1.69
N GLY A 650 -42.84 -46.12 -1.37
CA GLY A 650 -42.11 -47.22 -0.72
C GLY A 650 -41.86 -47.04 0.79
N LYS A 651 -42.32 -45.94 1.40
CA LYS A 651 -42.20 -45.66 2.84
C LYS A 651 -43.57 -45.74 3.54
N TYR A 652 -43.57 -46.01 4.84
CA TYR A 652 -44.80 -45.99 5.64
C TYR A 652 -45.04 -44.58 6.19
N VAL A 653 -46.21 -44.02 5.90
CA VAL A 653 -46.68 -42.71 6.34
C VAL A 653 -47.81 -42.91 7.35
N PHE A 654 -47.83 -42.10 8.41
CA PHE A 654 -48.76 -42.23 9.53
C PHE A 654 -49.99 -41.37 9.31
N ASP A 655 -51.18 -41.99 9.35
CA ASP A 655 -52.41 -41.29 8.95
C ASP A 655 -52.96 -40.38 10.06
N ARG A 656 -52.77 -40.77 11.33
CA ARG A 656 -53.33 -40.11 12.52
C ARG A 656 -52.42 -39.05 13.16
N LEU A 657 -51.43 -38.57 12.42
CA LEU A 657 -50.56 -37.47 12.88
C LEU A 657 -51.11 -36.13 12.42
N SER A 658 -50.75 -35.07 13.15
CA SER A 658 -50.99 -33.69 12.80
C SER A 658 -50.43 -33.37 11.41
N ALA A 659 -51.05 -32.41 10.71
CA ALA A 659 -50.77 -32.15 9.30
C ALA A 659 -49.27 -31.86 9.02
N SER A 660 -48.57 -31.20 9.94
CA SER A 660 -47.11 -30.96 9.85
C SER A 660 -46.32 -32.27 10.04
N LEU A 661 -46.56 -33.01 11.13
CA LEU A 661 -45.82 -34.24 11.43
C LEU A 661 -46.01 -35.32 10.39
N LYS A 662 -47.21 -35.45 9.83
CA LYS A 662 -47.54 -36.41 8.78
C LYS A 662 -46.66 -36.26 7.54
N LYS A 663 -46.23 -35.04 7.20
CA LYS A 663 -45.33 -34.75 6.07
C LYS A 663 -43.86 -35.04 6.41
N ARG A 664 -43.51 -34.81 7.68
CA ARG A 664 -42.13 -34.79 8.19
C ARG A 664 -41.63 -36.14 8.69
N PHE A 665 -42.52 -37.02 9.18
CA PHE A 665 -42.17 -38.29 9.80
C PHE A 665 -42.60 -39.50 8.97
N ARG A 666 -41.66 -40.42 8.71
CA ARG A 666 -41.89 -41.64 7.91
C ARG A 666 -41.09 -42.82 8.46
N TYR A 667 -41.47 -44.03 8.09
CA TYR A 667 -40.64 -45.22 8.30
C TYR A 667 -40.21 -45.81 6.95
N ASP A 668 -38.92 -46.09 6.82
CA ASP A 668 -38.34 -46.78 5.67
C ASP A 668 -38.20 -48.29 5.98
N PRO A 669 -39.05 -49.15 5.39
CA PRO A 669 -39.00 -50.59 5.62
C PRO A 669 -37.78 -51.28 4.98
N LEU A 670 -37.15 -50.67 3.96
CA LEU A 670 -35.97 -51.24 3.30
C LEU A 670 -34.75 -51.10 4.20
N ASN A 671 -34.56 -49.90 4.75
CA ASN A 671 -33.43 -49.58 5.62
C ASN A 671 -33.74 -49.77 7.12
N LYS A 672 -34.97 -50.17 7.48
CA LYS A 672 -35.44 -50.36 8.86
C LYS A 672 -35.21 -49.14 9.77
N GLN A 673 -35.51 -47.94 9.27
CA GLN A 673 -35.29 -46.70 10.03
C GLN A 673 -36.49 -45.77 10.06
N LEU A 674 -36.63 -45.07 11.17
CA LEU A 674 -37.44 -43.87 11.28
C LEU A 674 -36.72 -42.72 10.59
N GLU A 675 -37.50 -41.88 9.91
CA GLU A 675 -37.02 -40.75 9.14
C GLU A 675 -37.78 -39.49 9.55
N PHE A 676 -37.04 -38.43 9.81
CA PHE A 676 -37.57 -37.10 10.08
C PHE A 676 -36.87 -36.05 9.24
N SER A 677 -37.63 -35.20 8.54
CA SER A 677 -37.07 -34.16 7.67
C SER A 677 -37.84 -32.86 7.85
N GLY A 678 -37.16 -31.74 7.58
CA GLY A 678 -37.78 -30.43 7.57
C GLY A 678 -38.16 -29.97 6.17
N TYR A 679 -39.06 -29.00 6.12
CA TYR A 679 -39.52 -28.34 4.89
C TYR A 679 -39.44 -26.83 5.03
N LEU A 680 -39.14 -26.15 3.93
CA LEU A 680 -39.23 -24.70 3.83
C LEU A 680 -40.22 -24.39 2.71
N ASN A 681 -41.40 -23.87 3.06
CA ASN A 681 -42.51 -23.69 2.11
C ASN A 681 -42.84 -24.95 1.30
N ASP A 682 -43.01 -26.08 1.98
CA ASP A 682 -43.31 -27.37 1.37
C ASP A 682 -42.18 -27.92 0.46
N LYS A 683 -41.01 -27.25 0.43
CA LYS A 683 -39.83 -27.68 -0.31
C LYS A 683 -38.85 -28.40 0.60
N LYS A 684 -38.29 -29.49 0.09
CA LYS A 684 -37.24 -30.27 0.75
C LYS A 684 -35.87 -29.89 0.22
N LEU A 685 -34.84 -30.35 0.92
CA LEU A 685 -33.46 -30.26 0.43
C LEU A 685 -33.33 -30.92 -0.96
N GLY A 686 -32.72 -30.22 -1.91
CA GLY A 686 -32.56 -30.67 -3.30
C GLY A 686 -33.65 -30.19 -4.27
N ASP A 687 -34.66 -29.47 -3.81
CA ASP A 687 -35.61 -28.79 -4.71
C ASP A 687 -34.92 -27.64 -5.46
N SER A 688 -35.04 -27.60 -6.79
CA SER A 688 -34.45 -26.57 -7.64
C SER A 688 -34.94 -25.14 -7.32
N SER A 689 -36.12 -25.01 -6.72
CA SER A 689 -36.74 -23.73 -6.37
C SER A 689 -36.52 -23.34 -4.91
N LEU A 690 -35.71 -24.08 -4.15
CA LEU A 690 -35.53 -23.90 -2.71
C LEU A 690 -35.05 -22.48 -2.34
N THR A 691 -34.15 -21.93 -3.14
CA THR A 691 -33.53 -20.61 -2.92
C THR A 691 -34.25 -19.48 -3.65
N ALA A 692 -35.32 -19.79 -4.40
CA ALA A 692 -36.13 -18.77 -5.07
C ALA A 692 -36.80 -17.86 -4.04
N SER A 693 -37.06 -16.60 -4.42
CA SER A 693 -37.72 -15.62 -3.55
C SER A 693 -38.99 -16.21 -2.92
N PRO A 694 -39.17 -16.05 -1.60
CA PRO A 694 -40.31 -16.62 -0.92
C PRO A 694 -41.60 -15.89 -1.29
N SER A 695 -42.72 -16.56 -1.10
CA SER A 695 -44.04 -15.90 -1.02
C SER A 695 -44.07 -14.92 0.16
N ALA A 696 -45.01 -13.98 0.15
CA ALA A 696 -45.18 -12.97 1.21
C ALA A 696 -45.25 -13.57 2.63
N VAL A 697 -45.84 -14.77 2.76
CA VAL A 697 -45.81 -15.56 3.99
C VAL A 697 -45.04 -16.86 3.70
N TYR A 698 -43.93 -17.07 4.40
CA TYR A 698 -43.16 -18.30 4.36
C TYR A 698 -43.07 -18.96 5.72
N VAL A 699 -42.98 -20.29 5.74
CA VAL A 699 -42.83 -21.07 6.97
C VAL A 699 -41.68 -22.06 6.82
N LEU A 700 -40.86 -22.11 7.87
CA LEU A 700 -39.89 -23.16 8.09
C LEU A 700 -40.50 -24.18 9.06
N GLU A 701 -40.62 -25.43 8.62
CA GLU A 701 -40.90 -26.58 9.48
C GLU A 701 -39.59 -27.35 9.64
N PRO A 702 -38.76 -27.05 10.65
CA PRO A 702 -37.40 -27.56 10.73
C PRO A 702 -37.36 -29.07 11.07
N ASN A 703 -36.23 -29.74 10.87
CA ASN A 703 -36.03 -31.15 11.24
C ASN A 703 -35.80 -31.36 12.75
N ILE A 704 -36.46 -30.56 13.59
CA ILE A 704 -36.35 -30.62 15.06
C ILE A 704 -37.71 -30.99 15.65
N LEU A 705 -37.74 -32.01 16.50
CA LEU A 705 -38.96 -32.41 17.22
C LEU A 705 -39.18 -31.53 18.45
N THR A 706 -40.41 -31.07 18.63
CA THR A 706 -40.89 -30.43 19.86
C THR A 706 -41.30 -31.48 20.90
N GLU A 707 -41.52 -31.06 22.15
CA GLU A 707 -42.01 -31.96 23.19
C GLU A 707 -43.46 -32.41 22.91
N GLY A 708 -44.26 -31.54 22.30
CA GLY A 708 -45.58 -31.88 21.76
C GLY A 708 -45.51 -32.97 20.69
N ASP A 709 -44.61 -32.81 19.71
CA ASP A 709 -44.42 -33.79 18.64
C ASP A 709 -44.01 -35.16 19.18
N LYS A 710 -43.06 -35.17 20.12
CA LYS A 710 -42.61 -36.38 20.79
C LYS A 710 -43.76 -37.13 21.45
N LYS A 711 -44.59 -36.43 22.24
CA LYS A 711 -45.77 -37.02 22.89
C LYS A 711 -46.77 -37.57 21.88
N GLU A 712 -46.99 -36.85 20.78
CA GLU A 712 -47.89 -37.30 19.71
C GLU A 712 -47.40 -38.62 19.08
N LEU A 713 -46.10 -38.69 18.77
CA LEU A 713 -45.46 -39.89 18.22
C LEU A 713 -45.47 -41.06 19.22
N GLU A 714 -45.19 -40.82 20.50
CA GLU A 714 -45.28 -41.85 21.55
C GLU A 714 -46.71 -42.38 21.74
N ASN A 715 -47.71 -41.50 21.61
CA ASN A 715 -49.12 -41.85 21.77
C ASN A 715 -49.67 -42.73 20.64
N LEU A 716 -48.98 -42.83 19.50
CA LEU A 716 -49.31 -43.82 18.45
C LEU A 716 -49.31 -45.26 19.01
N LEU A 717 -48.42 -45.54 19.97
CA LEU A 717 -48.32 -46.80 20.72
C LEU A 717 -47.97 -46.55 22.19
N SER A 718 -48.93 -46.04 22.94
CA SER A 718 -48.75 -45.63 24.34
C SER A 718 -48.27 -46.73 25.31
N THR A 719 -48.44 -48.01 24.96
CA THR A 719 -48.03 -49.17 25.78
C THR A 719 -46.69 -49.79 25.37
N SER A 720 -46.10 -49.40 24.24
CA SER A 720 -44.87 -50.01 23.72
C SER A 720 -43.62 -49.29 24.24
N ALA A 721 -42.88 -49.94 25.14
CA ALA A 721 -41.63 -49.39 25.69
C ALA A 721 -40.53 -49.23 24.62
N SER A 722 -40.43 -50.18 23.67
CA SER A 722 -39.43 -50.12 22.59
C SER A 722 -39.72 -49.00 21.60
N TRP A 723 -41.00 -48.75 21.30
CA TRP A 723 -41.40 -47.62 20.45
C TRP A 723 -41.06 -46.29 21.11
N LYS A 724 -41.41 -46.12 22.39
CA LYS A 724 -41.08 -44.90 23.14
C LYS A 724 -39.57 -44.66 23.18
N ALA A 725 -38.77 -45.68 23.44
CA ALA A 725 -37.31 -45.57 23.42
C ALA A 725 -36.76 -45.16 22.03
N ALA A 726 -37.35 -45.68 20.95
CA ALA A 726 -36.95 -45.29 19.59
C ALA A 726 -37.33 -43.83 19.26
N ILE A 727 -38.49 -43.36 19.74
CA ILE A 727 -38.91 -41.96 19.60
C ILE A 727 -38.05 -41.03 20.47
N ASP A 728 -37.72 -41.44 21.70
CA ASP A 728 -36.77 -40.72 22.57
C ASP A 728 -35.42 -40.52 21.91
N GLU A 729 -34.87 -41.58 21.31
CA GLU A 729 -33.59 -41.51 20.62
C GLU A 729 -33.67 -40.64 19.37
N LEU A 730 -34.75 -40.74 18.58
CA LEU A 730 -34.97 -39.85 17.45
C LEU A 730 -35.11 -38.39 17.89
N TYR A 731 -35.89 -38.12 18.93
CA TYR A 731 -36.05 -36.80 19.52
C TYR A 731 -34.71 -36.20 19.91
N ASN A 732 -33.88 -36.97 20.62
CA ASN A 732 -32.53 -36.55 20.97
C ASN A 732 -31.70 -36.25 19.71
N LEU A 733 -31.66 -37.15 18.73
CA LEU A 733 -30.93 -36.94 17.46
C LEU A 733 -31.37 -35.71 16.67
N THR A 734 -32.63 -35.30 16.77
CA THR A 734 -33.12 -34.08 16.10
C THR A 734 -32.69 -32.80 16.83
N ARG A 735 -32.51 -32.83 18.15
CA ARG A 735 -32.17 -31.67 19.00
C ARG A 735 -30.69 -31.55 19.31
N SER A 736 -29.97 -32.66 19.30
CA SER A 736 -28.52 -32.71 19.41
C SER A 736 -27.96 -33.31 18.13
N GLY A 737 -27.00 -32.62 17.50
CA GLY A 737 -26.28 -33.18 16.35
C GLY A 737 -25.40 -34.39 16.72
N VAL A 738 -25.42 -34.82 17.99
CA VAL A 738 -24.52 -35.77 18.65
C VAL A 738 -25.34 -36.47 19.75
N LYS A 739 -25.16 -37.78 19.97
CA LYS A 739 -25.85 -38.50 21.06
C LYS A 739 -25.41 -37.99 22.44
N THR A 740 -26.12 -37.01 23.01
CA THR A 740 -25.87 -36.46 24.35
C THR A 740 -27.18 -36.30 25.14
N SER A 741 -27.06 -36.26 26.46
CA SER A 741 -28.18 -36.10 27.40
C SER A 741 -28.77 -34.69 27.35
N ASN A 742 -30.00 -34.57 26.81
CA ASN A 742 -30.99 -33.50 27.01
C ASN A 742 -30.57 -32.02 26.84
N SER A 743 -29.56 -31.69 26.02
CA SER A 743 -29.16 -30.29 25.76
C SER A 743 -29.42 -29.92 24.29
N TYR A 744 -30.02 -28.75 24.03
CA TYR A 744 -30.17 -28.23 22.66
C TYR A 744 -28.79 -27.82 22.10
N ASP A 745 -28.12 -28.77 21.45
CA ASP A 745 -26.78 -28.62 20.88
C ASP A 745 -26.83 -28.49 19.35
N ARG A 746 -28.01 -28.24 18.77
CA ARG A 746 -28.13 -28.09 17.31
C ARG A 746 -27.34 -26.88 16.82
N GLY A 747 -26.66 -27.05 15.69
CA GLY A 747 -25.73 -26.06 15.14
C GLY A 747 -24.33 -26.11 15.74
N LEU A 748 -24.07 -27.02 16.70
CA LEU A 748 -22.73 -27.29 17.21
C LEU A 748 -22.14 -28.57 16.58
N ASN A 749 -20.81 -28.63 16.56
CA ASN A 749 -20.06 -29.83 16.19
C ASN A 749 -19.77 -30.69 17.44
N ASN A 750 -19.11 -31.84 17.26
CA ASN A 750 -18.77 -32.76 18.36
C ASN A 750 -17.85 -32.16 19.43
N LEU A 751 -17.19 -31.04 19.13
CA LEU A 751 -16.35 -30.27 20.06
C LEU A 751 -17.12 -29.14 20.75
N SER A 752 -18.45 -29.09 20.59
CA SER A 752 -19.32 -28.04 21.11
C SER A 752 -19.02 -26.63 20.56
N LYS A 753 -18.48 -26.54 19.35
CA LYS A 753 -18.21 -25.27 18.64
C LYS A 753 -19.24 -25.05 17.54
N PRO A 754 -19.45 -23.81 17.07
CA PRO A 754 -20.27 -23.54 15.89
C PRO A 754 -19.84 -24.45 14.74
N LYS A 755 -20.80 -25.17 14.18
CA LYS A 755 -20.56 -26.08 13.07
C LYS A 755 -20.58 -25.29 11.77
N SER A 756 -19.50 -25.38 10.99
CA SER A 756 -19.55 -25.03 9.57
C SER A 756 -20.52 -25.98 8.86
N SER A 757 -21.67 -25.45 8.47
CA SER A 757 -22.75 -26.23 7.83
C SER A 757 -22.62 -26.15 6.32
N LEU A 758 -22.95 -27.24 5.63
CA LEU A 758 -22.72 -27.39 4.18
C LEU A 758 -24.03 -27.59 3.41
N GLY A 759 -24.05 -27.03 2.20
CA GLY A 759 -25.14 -27.15 1.25
C GLY A 759 -26.24 -26.12 1.48
N PRO A 760 -27.07 -25.88 0.44
CA PRO A 760 -28.20 -24.96 0.54
C PRO A 760 -29.25 -25.48 1.53
N GLY A 761 -30.18 -24.62 1.94
CA GLY A 761 -31.21 -24.95 2.91
C GLY A 761 -30.82 -24.69 4.37
N LEU A 762 -29.85 -23.82 4.61
CA LEU A 762 -29.41 -23.41 5.95
C LEU A 762 -30.37 -22.37 6.56
N ALA A 763 -30.35 -22.27 7.89
CA ALA A 763 -31.03 -21.21 8.62
C ALA A 763 -30.17 -20.72 9.78
N LEU A 764 -30.28 -19.45 10.12
CA LEU A 764 -29.70 -18.88 11.34
C LEU A 764 -30.83 -18.66 12.35
N VAL A 765 -30.70 -19.33 13.48
CA VAL A 765 -31.71 -19.37 14.54
C VAL A 765 -31.19 -18.59 15.75
N PRO A 766 -31.90 -17.54 16.22
CA PRO A 766 -31.52 -16.83 17.44
C PRO A 766 -31.81 -17.67 18.69
N ASN A 767 -31.10 -17.38 19.76
CA ASN A 767 -31.32 -17.99 21.06
C ASN A 767 -32.69 -17.57 21.63
N GLU A 768 -33.48 -18.55 22.07
CA GLU A 768 -34.80 -18.35 22.66
C GLU A 768 -34.80 -17.40 23.87
N ASP A 769 -33.68 -17.28 24.59
CA ASP A 769 -33.59 -16.37 25.72
C ASP A 769 -33.67 -14.90 25.31
N PHE A 770 -33.44 -14.55 24.04
CA PHE A 770 -33.66 -13.17 23.55
C PHE A 770 -35.12 -12.74 23.60
N ILE A 771 -36.08 -13.65 23.68
CA ILE A 771 -37.50 -13.28 23.84
C ILE A 771 -38.02 -13.57 25.25
N ASN A 772 -37.23 -14.25 26.09
CA ASN A 772 -37.58 -14.58 27.45
C ASN A 772 -37.43 -13.37 28.40
N PRO A 773 -38.50 -12.69 28.84
CA PRO A 773 -38.39 -11.51 29.69
C PRO A 773 -37.72 -11.78 31.05
N LYS A 774 -37.56 -13.05 31.45
CA LYS A 774 -36.89 -13.49 32.68
C LYS A 774 -35.44 -13.92 32.47
N SER A 775 -34.91 -13.84 31.25
CA SER A 775 -33.52 -14.18 30.96
C SER A 775 -32.56 -13.35 31.82
N SER A 776 -31.37 -13.87 32.08
CA SER A 776 -30.27 -13.09 32.67
C SER A 776 -29.61 -12.10 31.68
N PHE A 777 -30.07 -12.04 30.42
CA PHE A 777 -29.46 -11.18 29.41
C PHE A 777 -29.80 -9.72 29.70
N THR A 778 -28.77 -8.92 29.96
CA THR A 778 -28.87 -7.48 30.26
C THR A 778 -28.75 -6.60 29.02
N ASP A 779 -28.17 -7.13 27.93
CA ASP A 779 -27.90 -6.36 26.73
C ASP A 779 -29.13 -6.27 25.83
N ASN A 780 -29.44 -5.06 25.37
CA ASN A 780 -30.58 -4.81 24.45
C ASN A 780 -30.33 -5.37 23.05
N PHE A 781 -29.07 -5.50 22.66
CA PHE A 781 -28.68 -6.05 21.36
C PHE A 781 -27.37 -6.84 21.50
N SER A 782 -27.15 -7.73 20.54
CA SER A 782 -25.92 -8.51 20.42
C SER A 782 -25.48 -8.55 18.96
N TRP A 783 -24.18 -8.59 18.70
CA TRP A 783 -23.63 -8.68 17.35
C TRP A 783 -23.11 -10.08 17.04
N LEU A 784 -23.29 -10.48 15.79
CA LEU A 784 -22.90 -11.77 15.25
C LEU A 784 -22.23 -11.58 13.90
N THR A 785 -21.19 -12.36 13.62
CA THR A 785 -20.61 -12.43 12.28
C THR A 785 -20.79 -13.82 11.72
N VAL A 786 -21.59 -13.92 10.66
CA VAL A 786 -21.81 -15.15 9.90
C VAL A 786 -21.01 -15.08 8.63
N VAL A 787 -20.19 -16.10 8.37
CA VAL A 787 -19.38 -16.14 7.16
C VAL A 787 -20.01 -17.08 6.15
N GLU A 788 -20.14 -16.57 4.93
CA GLU A 788 -20.59 -17.32 3.77
C GLU A 788 -19.40 -18.05 3.10
N ASN A 789 -19.62 -19.31 2.73
CA ASN A 789 -18.75 -20.15 1.91
C ASN A 789 -17.34 -20.43 2.48
N ASN A 790 -17.11 -20.23 3.79
CA ASN A 790 -15.84 -20.56 4.45
C ASN A 790 -15.74 -22.05 4.85
N HIS A 791 -15.67 -22.94 3.86
CA HIS A 791 -15.37 -24.36 4.10
C HIS A 791 -14.24 -24.85 3.20
N GLN A 792 -13.36 -25.70 3.72
CA GLN A 792 -12.14 -26.19 3.05
C GLN A 792 -12.39 -26.91 1.73
N THR A 793 -13.59 -27.47 1.53
CA THR A 793 -13.99 -28.15 0.28
C THR A 793 -14.43 -27.19 -0.82
N LEU A 794 -14.72 -25.92 -0.50
CA LEU A 794 -15.19 -24.90 -1.44
C LEU A 794 -14.03 -24.08 -1.99
N LYS A 795 -12.95 -24.73 -2.45
CA LYS A 795 -11.75 -24.01 -2.92
C LYS A 795 -12.10 -23.04 -4.07
N GLY A 796 -11.62 -21.81 -4.00
CA GLY A 796 -11.83 -20.77 -5.01
C GLY A 796 -13.18 -20.02 -4.95
N SER A 797 -14.15 -20.47 -4.14
CA SER A 797 -15.36 -19.67 -3.91
C SER A 797 -15.05 -18.46 -3.03
N PRO A 798 -15.58 -17.26 -3.36
CA PRO A 798 -15.41 -16.07 -2.53
C PRO A 798 -15.99 -16.30 -1.14
N VAL A 799 -15.34 -15.71 -0.14
CA VAL A 799 -15.76 -15.73 1.26
C VAL A 799 -16.26 -14.34 1.60
N THR A 800 -17.39 -14.26 2.31
CA THR A 800 -18.01 -12.99 2.67
C THR A 800 -18.48 -13.04 4.12
N PRO A 801 -17.90 -12.23 5.02
CA PRO A 801 -18.45 -12.01 6.35
C PRO A 801 -19.70 -11.14 6.28
N HIS A 802 -20.76 -11.54 6.99
CA HIS A 802 -21.99 -10.78 7.15
C HIS A 802 -22.12 -10.38 8.62
N ILE A 803 -22.10 -9.06 8.89
CA ILE A 803 -22.29 -8.51 10.23
C ILE A 803 -23.79 -8.36 10.49
N ILE A 804 -24.28 -8.98 11.55
CA ILE A 804 -25.72 -8.99 11.89
C ILE A 804 -25.89 -8.48 13.31
N LYS A 805 -26.75 -7.47 13.47
CA LYS A 805 -27.21 -6.99 14.77
C LYS A 805 -28.47 -7.76 15.17
N VAL A 806 -28.45 -8.44 16.31
CA VAL A 806 -29.64 -9.09 16.88
C VAL A 806 -30.21 -8.16 17.94
N ASP A 807 -31.38 -7.58 17.66
CA ASP A 807 -32.02 -6.59 18.53
C ASP A 807 -33.14 -7.24 19.34
N ARG A 808 -32.99 -7.21 20.66
CA ARG A 808 -33.91 -7.80 21.62
C ARG A 808 -35.16 -6.96 21.86
N THR A 809 -35.04 -5.66 21.64
CA THR A 809 -36.13 -4.69 21.84
C THR A 809 -37.15 -4.76 20.71
N GLN A 810 -36.73 -5.27 19.55
CA GLN A 810 -37.56 -5.48 18.37
C GLN A 810 -38.03 -6.93 18.34
N ARG A 811 -39.34 -7.15 18.44
CA ARG A 811 -39.93 -8.49 18.35
C ARG A 811 -40.42 -8.76 16.94
N PHE A 812 -40.12 -9.96 16.45
CA PHE A 812 -40.65 -10.41 15.18
C PHE A 812 -42.17 -10.61 15.28
N ARG A 813 -42.95 -9.90 14.45
CA ARG A 813 -44.42 -10.04 14.47
C ARG A 813 -44.88 -11.34 13.83
N GLY A 814 -44.13 -11.80 12.84
CA GLY A 814 -44.44 -13.01 12.08
C GLY A 814 -45.82 -12.98 11.41
N SER A 815 -46.30 -14.16 11.03
CA SER A 815 -47.61 -14.38 10.42
C SER A 815 -48.07 -15.81 10.74
N ILE A 816 -49.35 -16.11 10.59
CA ILE A 816 -49.87 -17.47 10.72
C ILE A 816 -50.07 -18.05 9.33
N LYS A 817 -49.48 -19.22 9.06
CA LYS A 817 -49.71 -20.01 7.85
C LYS A 817 -50.51 -21.25 8.19
N THR A 818 -51.54 -21.51 7.40
CA THR A 818 -52.31 -22.74 7.48
C THR A 818 -51.58 -23.87 6.74
N ILE A 819 -51.31 -24.97 7.44
CA ILE A 819 -50.78 -26.20 6.89
C ILE A 819 -51.92 -27.21 6.82
N LEU A 820 -52.29 -27.57 5.59
CA LEU A 820 -53.32 -28.56 5.31
C LEU A 820 -52.70 -29.95 5.19
N SER A 821 -53.49 -30.96 5.56
CA SER A 821 -53.14 -32.36 5.30
C SER A 821 -53.07 -32.63 3.79
N ASP A 822 -52.14 -33.49 3.38
CA ASP A 822 -52.05 -33.94 1.99
C ASP A 822 -53.23 -34.86 1.61
N ASN A 823 -53.97 -35.36 2.61
CA ASN A 823 -55.20 -36.11 2.41
C ASN A 823 -56.39 -35.15 2.43
N VAL A 824 -57.09 -35.03 1.30
CA VAL A 824 -58.27 -34.17 1.13
C VAL A 824 -59.47 -34.56 2.02
N PHE A 825 -59.45 -35.76 2.61
CA PHE A 825 -60.48 -36.24 3.54
C PHE A 825 -60.08 -36.12 5.02
N ASP A 826 -58.90 -35.57 5.28
CA ASP A 826 -58.37 -35.38 6.63
C ASP A 826 -58.65 -33.94 7.08
N GLU A 827 -59.55 -33.80 8.06
CA GLU A 827 -60.01 -32.49 8.57
C GLU A 827 -58.99 -31.82 9.51
N ASN A 828 -57.80 -32.41 9.69
CA ASN A 828 -56.75 -31.83 10.50
C ASN A 828 -56.14 -30.61 9.81
N ILE A 829 -56.19 -29.47 10.51
CA ILE A 829 -55.56 -28.22 10.12
C ILE A 829 -54.51 -27.90 11.18
N ASN A 830 -53.29 -27.59 10.74
CA ASN A 830 -52.25 -27.06 11.62
C ASN A 830 -52.03 -25.58 11.29
N LEU A 831 -51.93 -24.74 12.33
CA LEU A 831 -51.64 -23.31 12.21
C LEU A 831 -50.23 -23.09 12.71
N GLN A 832 -49.32 -22.71 11.81
CA GLN A 832 -47.92 -22.49 12.15
C GLN A 832 -47.62 -20.99 12.12
N HIS A 833 -47.03 -20.48 13.19
CA HIS A 833 -46.47 -19.14 13.22
C HIS A 833 -45.13 -19.12 12.45
N THR A 834 -44.85 -18.08 11.67
CA THR A 834 -43.60 -18.00 10.88
C THR A 834 -42.35 -17.82 11.74
N GLY A 835 -42.50 -17.28 12.94
CA GLY A 835 -41.45 -17.30 13.97
C GLY A 835 -41.39 -18.70 14.58
N GLU A 836 -40.29 -19.41 14.32
CA GLU A 836 -40.08 -20.78 14.78
C GLU A 836 -39.28 -20.85 16.09
N PHE A 837 -38.60 -19.75 16.47
CA PHE A 837 -37.89 -19.60 17.76
C PHE A 837 -36.97 -20.76 18.13
N GLY A 838 -36.28 -21.33 17.12
CA GLY A 838 -35.42 -22.49 17.32
C GLY A 838 -36.13 -23.75 17.82
N THR A 839 -37.43 -23.88 17.56
CA THR A 839 -38.32 -24.99 17.98
C THR A 839 -38.60 -25.10 19.46
N ASN A 840 -38.40 -24.01 20.19
CA ASN A 840 -38.77 -23.89 21.60
C ASN A 840 -40.09 -23.13 21.78
N THR A 841 -41.03 -23.33 20.87
CA THR A 841 -42.36 -22.67 20.84
C THR A 841 -43.16 -22.93 22.12
N ASP A 842 -42.99 -24.08 22.77
CA ASP A 842 -43.69 -24.47 24.00
C ASP A 842 -43.29 -23.61 25.22
N ASN A 843 -42.16 -22.89 25.14
CA ASN A 843 -41.69 -22.02 26.23
C ASN A 843 -42.29 -20.61 26.18
N LEU A 844 -43.17 -20.34 25.21
CA LEU A 844 -43.67 -19.01 24.89
C LEU A 844 -45.19 -19.01 24.86
N ILE A 845 -45.77 -17.88 25.28
CA ILE A 845 -47.20 -17.62 25.15
C ILE A 845 -47.35 -16.54 24.08
N PHE A 846 -48.07 -16.85 23.01
CA PHE A 846 -48.36 -15.92 21.93
C PHE A 846 -49.69 -15.24 22.21
N GLU A 847 -49.70 -13.91 22.14
CA GLU A 847 -50.90 -13.09 22.05
C GLU A 847 -50.81 -12.39 20.69
N TRP A 848 -51.72 -12.73 19.79
CA TRP A 848 -51.79 -12.20 18.43
C TRP A 848 -52.95 -11.23 18.30
#